data_AF-A0A9E2SB12-F1
#
_entry.id   AF-A0A9E2SB12-F1
#
_cell.length_a   1.000
_cell.length_b   1.000
_cell.length_c   1.000
_cell.angle_alpha   90.00
_cell.angle_beta   90.00
_cell.angle_gamma   90.00
#
_symmetry.space_group_name_H-M   'P 1'
#
loop_
_entity.id
_entity.type
_entity.pdbx_description
1 polymer ?
#
loop_
_entity_poly.entity_id
_entity_poly.type
_entity_poly.pdbx_seq_one_letter_code
_entity_poly.pdbx_strand_id
1 'polypeptide(L)'
;MNKLIALLLGLALLQNADAQNDYPVDKRRVLFHDGIDKYQKKVYSLDGKTDSTIMIARDETVNLQIEYALIDKVDELQKTIELDSTLSHNAKIKYLRGLETMVKGYVTNYRKRDFPATMAPALVNGFEQGMALDEKGQSIEPVVNNNIYAVGKILIDCFAILPENPGTQVSKIIIIRKYLSNHPDEILNTLKTNTDLPFTDSLIAVAAHNDPMRLYDFASAHDKLSGRIHSNQDSLVQTIVLLSKSKSGQLYFPFLDMLVKNKITIEEIDKQKENDISYYKLLVKTRIDYVGRVIGPQKDTPMEMDALTKMMVSKAKNTFISQINGLHDSPDPVRFKVLDPLNAQELYYLCVLGEEEIYTSSYIGVFKRIFQKMKVPRGDSLILSVNADYFRKFIKMAAAYNTLNDFLKSMPQENATSLMRAFMFGLEKSATAKNMEDAVDVADSYSSIFEKNKQVAKLMLDEANWNFTRCQRNNDKNGQVVYMLEKTLFESADTSKNIDLAQKLGIPPIYSVNYNALVDDSGRIVQQVFFYGDEDKDGQNSYANFMSLFRGRPEWSVAENPNWVTIKSTKGKPVWIFANKPLYGENDPDAKAQAALDQYLDSKDIHPTIFIHRGHSYHVKYSLEQIQPSAKIVILGSCGGYNNLHEVLSISEDAHIISSKQVGTRTVNEPILEEINKAIRNGKNIEWMNMWSDLSKRFSGEAKSRFEDYIPPYKNLGALFIKAYKKQVEVEEN
;
A
#
# COMPACT_ATOMS: atom_id res chain seq x y z
N MET A 1 16.09 38.08 55.10
CA MET A 1 15.97 37.78 53.66
C MET A 1 14.60 38.09 53.04
N ASN A 2 13.61 38.62 53.78
CA ASN A 2 12.24 38.86 53.28
C ASN A 2 11.87 40.33 52.98
N LYS A 3 12.85 41.25 52.92
CA LYS A 3 12.61 42.66 52.53
C LYS A 3 13.31 43.10 51.23
N LEU A 4 14.19 42.27 50.65
CA LEU A 4 14.75 42.51 49.31
C LEU A 4 13.93 41.84 48.19
N ILE A 5 13.15 40.81 48.51
CA ILE A 5 12.34 40.06 47.54
C ILE A 5 11.03 40.82 47.22
N ALA A 6 10.52 41.65 48.14
CA ALA A 6 9.32 42.45 47.91
C ALA A 6 9.55 43.66 46.97
N LEU A 7 10.80 44.11 46.80
CA LEU A 7 11.13 45.21 45.88
C LEU A 7 11.37 44.73 44.44
N LEU A 8 11.71 43.44 44.26
CA LEU A 8 11.87 42.80 42.94
C LEU A 8 10.57 42.18 42.40
N LEU A 9 9.58 41.90 43.26
CA LEU A 9 8.23 41.48 42.86
C LEU A 9 7.25 42.64 42.64
N GLY A 10 7.62 43.87 43.02
CA GLY A 10 6.81 45.08 42.81
C GLY A 10 7.00 45.76 41.44
N LEU A 11 7.88 45.25 40.58
CA LEU A 11 8.15 45.79 39.24
C LEU A 11 7.64 44.87 38.10
N ALA A 12 6.97 43.76 38.42
CA ALA A 12 6.45 42.80 37.45
C ALA A 12 4.92 42.92 37.20
N LEU A 13 4.27 43.94 37.76
CA LEU A 13 2.85 44.22 37.56
C LEU A 13 2.68 45.66 37.13
N LEU A 14 2.96 45.93 35.85
CA LEU A 14 2.42 47.01 35.00
C LEU A 14 3.28 47.12 33.74
N GLN A 15 3.23 46.09 32.89
CA GLN A 15 3.54 46.24 31.46
C GLN A 15 2.50 45.45 30.66
N ASN A 16 1.25 45.91 30.70
CA ASN A 16 0.51 45.98 29.44
C ASN A 16 1.12 47.16 28.69
N ALA A 17 2.26 46.93 28.04
CA ALA A 17 2.71 47.81 26.99
C ALA A 17 1.75 47.57 25.82
N ASP A 18 0.68 48.36 25.77
CA ASP A 18 0.11 48.72 24.48
C ASP A 18 1.28 49.24 23.65
N ALA A 19 1.56 48.60 22.52
CA ALA A 19 2.57 49.05 21.58
C ALA A 19 2.14 50.43 21.10
N GLN A 20 2.63 51.47 21.78
CA GLN A 20 2.41 52.83 21.38
C GLN A 20 3.28 53.03 20.15
N ASN A 21 2.66 53.03 18.96
CA ASN A 21 3.32 53.34 17.70
C ASN A 21 4.30 54.51 17.90
N ASP A 22 5.55 54.37 17.46
CA ASP A 22 6.60 55.41 17.54
C ASP A 22 6.33 56.60 16.60
N TYR A 23 5.08 56.76 16.16
CA TYR A 23 4.56 57.78 15.27
C TYR A 23 3.09 58.08 15.61
N PRO A 24 2.62 59.32 15.38
CA PRO A 24 1.23 59.68 15.67
C PRO A 24 0.26 59.02 14.68
N VAL A 25 -0.70 58.24 15.20
CA VAL A 25 -1.80 57.65 14.42
C VAL A 25 -3.08 58.48 14.59
N ASP A 26 -3.77 58.78 13.50
CA ASP A 26 -5.09 59.43 13.56
C ASP A 26 -6.11 58.53 14.28
N LYS A 27 -6.83 59.08 15.26
CA LYS A 27 -7.82 58.36 16.07
C LYS A 27 -8.82 57.54 15.26
N ARG A 28 -9.17 57.98 14.04
CA ARG A 28 -10.11 57.28 13.15
C ARG A 28 -9.52 56.02 12.51
N ARG A 29 -8.22 55.80 12.58
CA ARG A 29 -7.51 54.66 11.97
C ARG A 29 -6.90 53.68 12.96
N VAL A 30 -6.89 54.00 14.25
CA VAL A 30 -6.32 53.14 15.32
C VAL A 30 -6.82 51.70 15.22
N LEU A 31 -8.12 51.49 15.01
CA LEU A 31 -8.72 50.15 14.88
C LEU A 31 -8.09 49.28 13.77
N PHE A 32 -7.60 49.89 12.67
CA PHE A 32 -6.98 49.14 11.58
C PHE A 32 -5.53 48.74 11.90
N HIS A 33 -4.80 49.60 12.63
CA HIS A 33 -3.47 49.25 13.17
C HIS A 33 -3.62 48.15 14.23
N ASP A 34 -4.56 48.29 15.18
CA ASP A 34 -4.87 47.25 16.19
C ASP A 34 -5.23 45.90 15.55
N GLY A 35 -5.91 45.93 14.39
CA GLY A 35 -6.25 44.76 13.61
C GLY A 35 -5.02 44.02 13.07
N ILE A 36 -4.03 44.75 12.57
CA ILE A 36 -2.76 44.21 12.06
C ILE A 36 -1.94 43.64 13.21
N ASP A 37 -1.75 44.41 14.28
CA ASP A 37 -0.98 44.04 15.47
C ASP A 37 -1.54 42.77 16.12
N LYS A 38 -2.86 42.62 16.13
CA LYS A 38 -3.54 41.40 16.59
C LYS A 38 -3.08 40.16 15.83
N TYR A 39 -2.87 40.24 14.51
CA TYR A 39 -2.39 39.09 13.73
C TYR A 39 -0.87 38.94 13.80
N GLN A 40 -0.09 40.01 13.94
CA GLN A 40 1.35 39.92 14.23
C GLN A 40 1.62 39.22 15.56
N LYS A 41 0.84 39.54 16.61
CA LYS A 41 0.86 38.78 17.88
C LYS A 41 0.58 37.30 17.69
N LYS A 42 -0.28 36.94 16.73
CA LYS A 42 -0.54 35.52 16.41
C LYS A 42 0.63 34.86 15.68
N VAL A 43 1.43 35.59 14.92
CA VAL A 43 2.63 35.05 14.25
C VAL A 43 3.59 34.44 15.27
N TYR A 44 3.81 35.11 16.41
CA TYR A 44 4.64 34.59 17.51
C TYR A 44 4.09 33.31 18.14
N SER A 45 2.78 33.06 18.02
CA SER A 45 2.15 31.86 18.60
C SER A 45 2.02 30.67 17.66
N LEU A 46 2.56 30.76 16.43
CA LEU A 46 2.35 29.77 15.38
C LEU A 46 3.09 28.44 15.61
N ASP A 47 4.07 28.40 16.50
CA ASP A 47 4.80 27.20 16.91
C ASP A 47 4.11 26.43 18.05
N GLY A 48 2.97 26.94 18.55
CA GLY A 48 2.22 26.38 19.65
C GLY A 48 2.67 26.87 21.03
N LYS A 49 3.65 27.77 21.11
CA LYS A 49 4.07 28.45 22.34
C LYS A 49 3.58 29.90 22.31
N THR A 50 3.55 30.56 23.46
CA THR A 50 3.26 32.00 23.52
C THR A 50 4.48 32.66 24.14
N ASP A 51 5.51 32.81 23.32
CA ASP A 51 6.73 33.54 23.64
C ASP A 51 6.99 34.61 22.58
N SER A 52 8.10 35.34 22.69
CA SER A 52 8.47 36.43 21.77
C SER A 52 9.40 35.95 20.64
N THR A 53 9.39 34.66 20.31
CA THR A 53 10.25 34.08 19.27
C THR A 53 9.43 33.32 18.24
N ILE A 54 9.87 33.33 16.97
CA ILE A 54 9.21 32.56 15.90
C ILE A 54 10.03 31.30 15.65
N MET A 55 9.48 30.11 15.95
CA MET A 55 10.15 28.83 15.72
C MET A 55 9.30 27.87 14.87
N ILE A 56 8.94 28.28 13.65
CA ILE A 56 8.05 27.50 12.79
C ILE A 56 8.75 26.67 11.70
N ALA A 57 10.05 26.90 11.46
CA ALA A 57 10.92 26.11 10.59
C ALA A 57 12.11 25.52 11.37
N ARG A 58 12.68 24.42 10.85
CA ARG A 58 13.90 23.81 11.44
C ARG A 58 15.14 24.69 11.29
N ASP A 59 15.18 25.52 10.24
CA ASP A 59 16.28 26.44 9.96
C ASP A 59 16.01 27.79 10.63
N GLU A 60 16.92 28.19 11.52
CA GLU A 60 16.85 29.47 12.24
C GLU A 60 16.89 30.68 11.30
N THR A 61 17.59 30.58 10.17
CA THR A 61 17.63 31.63 9.14
C THR A 61 16.25 31.89 8.56
N VAL A 62 15.47 30.82 8.33
CA VAL A 62 14.10 30.93 7.81
C VAL A 62 13.20 31.60 8.83
N ASN A 63 13.35 31.27 10.12
CA ASN A 63 12.58 31.89 11.19
C ASN A 63 12.86 33.40 11.28
N LEU A 64 14.13 33.82 11.23
CA LEU A 64 14.52 35.23 11.23
C LEU A 64 13.97 35.99 10.00
N GLN A 65 13.97 35.37 8.82
CA GLN A 65 13.38 35.96 7.62
C GLN A 65 11.86 36.16 7.74
N ILE A 66 11.16 35.24 8.40
CA ILE A 66 9.73 35.33 8.64
C ILE A 66 9.42 36.44 9.64
N GLU A 67 10.19 36.53 10.72
CA GLU A 67 10.09 37.60 11.72
C GLU A 67 10.29 38.97 11.07
N TYR A 68 11.41 39.17 10.38
CA TYR A 68 11.71 40.42 9.69
C TYR A 68 10.61 40.81 8.69
N ALA A 69 10.07 39.85 7.95
CA ALA A 69 9.02 40.11 6.96
C ALA A 69 7.67 40.46 7.61
N LEU A 70 7.19 39.67 8.58
CA LEU A 70 5.83 39.79 9.11
C LEU A 70 5.71 40.73 10.30
N ILE A 71 6.81 41.01 11.00
CA ILE A 71 6.85 41.93 12.13
C ILE A 71 7.44 43.26 11.65
N ASP A 72 8.76 43.33 11.47
CA ASP A 72 9.47 44.58 11.21
C ASP A 72 8.98 45.30 9.94
N LYS A 73 8.90 44.58 8.83
CA LYS A 73 8.46 45.16 7.55
C LYS A 73 6.99 45.53 7.52
N VAL A 74 6.13 44.76 8.21
CA VAL A 74 4.72 45.12 8.33
C VAL A 74 4.58 46.41 9.13
N ASP A 75 5.31 46.57 10.24
CA ASP A 75 5.30 47.81 11.03
C ASP A 75 5.83 49.01 10.25
N GLU A 76 6.88 48.82 9.45
CA GLU A 76 7.37 49.83 8.52
C GLU A 76 6.31 50.25 7.50
N LEU A 77 5.51 49.31 6.99
CA LEU A 77 4.40 49.60 6.08
C LEU A 77 3.24 50.32 6.79
N GLN A 78 2.89 49.93 8.01
CA GLN A 78 1.91 50.64 8.84
C GLN A 78 2.29 52.12 8.99
N LYS A 79 3.57 52.37 9.32
CA LYS A 79 4.14 53.72 9.44
C LYS A 79 4.14 54.47 8.12
N THR A 80 4.57 53.83 7.04
CA THR A 80 4.65 54.45 5.70
C THR A 80 3.27 54.89 5.22
N ILE A 81 2.26 54.02 5.33
CA ILE A 81 0.88 54.35 4.94
C ILE A 81 0.31 55.48 5.81
N GLU A 82 0.58 55.48 7.12
CA GLU A 82 0.07 56.50 8.02
C GLU A 82 0.67 57.88 7.75
N LEU A 83 1.97 57.95 7.46
CA LEU A 83 2.71 59.20 7.26
C LEU A 83 2.65 59.74 5.82
N ASP A 84 2.21 58.96 4.84
CA ASP A 84 2.13 59.41 3.45
C ASP A 84 1.11 60.56 3.28
N SER A 85 1.61 61.75 2.93
CA SER A 85 0.77 62.94 2.73
C SER A 85 0.00 62.94 1.40
N THR A 86 0.36 62.06 0.46
CA THR A 86 -0.27 61.96 -0.87
C THR A 86 -1.53 61.07 -0.84
N LEU A 87 -1.64 60.17 0.14
CA LEU A 87 -2.79 59.29 0.30
C LEU A 87 -3.96 59.98 0.99
N SER A 88 -5.16 59.83 0.41
CA SER A 88 -6.40 60.24 1.06
C SER A 88 -6.72 59.37 2.28
N HIS A 89 -7.58 59.86 3.18
CA HIS A 89 -8.04 59.11 4.35
C HIS A 89 -8.57 57.71 4.00
N ASN A 90 -9.40 57.61 2.95
CA ASN A 90 -9.99 56.34 2.53
C ASN A 90 -8.97 55.41 1.87
N ALA A 91 -7.97 55.96 1.16
CA ALA A 91 -6.89 55.17 0.59
C ALA A 91 -6.01 54.54 1.69
N LYS A 92 -5.68 55.30 2.75
CA LYS A 92 -4.97 54.75 3.92
C LYS A 92 -5.74 53.62 4.58
N ILE A 93 -7.06 53.78 4.78
CA ILE A 93 -7.91 52.71 5.32
C ILE A 93 -7.90 51.48 4.40
N LYS A 94 -8.00 51.67 3.08
CA LYS A 94 -7.94 50.56 2.11
C LYS A 94 -6.65 49.75 2.28
N TYR A 95 -5.49 50.40 2.32
CA TYR A 95 -4.21 49.70 2.42
C TYR A 95 -3.95 49.08 3.79
N LEU A 96 -4.34 49.73 4.89
CA LEU A 96 -4.25 49.11 6.21
C LEU A 96 -5.12 47.84 6.31
N ARG A 97 -6.34 47.86 5.76
CA ARG A 97 -7.18 46.65 5.68
C ARG A 97 -6.60 45.58 4.77
N GLY A 98 -5.94 45.98 3.68
CA GLY A 98 -5.20 45.07 2.80
C GLY A 98 -4.03 44.41 3.54
N LEU A 99 -3.29 45.18 4.33
CA LEU A 99 -2.17 44.72 5.14
C LEU A 99 -2.65 43.77 6.25
N GLU A 100 -3.75 44.09 6.93
CA GLU A 100 -4.41 43.18 7.88
C GLU A 100 -4.77 41.84 7.19
N THR A 101 -5.37 41.91 6.00
CA THR A 101 -5.77 40.74 5.21
C THR A 101 -4.55 39.89 4.83
N MET A 102 -3.41 40.51 4.52
CA MET A 102 -2.17 39.82 4.20
C MET A 102 -1.65 39.01 5.40
N VAL A 103 -1.47 39.65 6.56
CA VAL A 103 -0.93 38.98 7.76
C VAL A 103 -1.89 37.89 8.23
N LYS A 104 -3.19 38.18 8.25
CA LYS A 104 -4.24 37.18 8.52
C LYS A 104 -4.18 36.01 7.55
N GLY A 105 -3.99 36.27 6.25
CA GLY A 105 -3.90 35.28 5.20
C GLY A 105 -2.73 34.32 5.40
N TYR A 106 -1.58 34.84 5.82
CA TYR A 106 -0.43 34.01 6.22
C TYR A 106 -0.75 33.15 7.44
N VAL A 107 -1.18 33.77 8.55
CA VAL A 107 -1.50 33.08 9.82
C VAL A 107 -2.55 31.99 9.65
N THR A 108 -3.52 32.17 8.75
CA THR A 108 -4.61 31.20 8.54
C THR A 108 -4.21 30.02 7.65
N ASN A 109 -3.17 30.18 6.82
CA ASN A 109 -2.83 29.19 5.80
C ASN A 109 -1.43 28.58 5.94
N TYR A 110 -0.54 29.14 6.76
CA TYR A 110 0.80 28.58 6.96
C TYR A 110 0.73 27.08 7.28
N ARG A 111 1.61 26.28 6.66
CA ARG A 111 1.67 24.81 6.76
C ARG A 111 0.53 24.02 6.11
N LYS A 112 -0.46 24.66 5.49
CA LYS A 112 -1.31 23.93 4.53
C LYS A 112 -0.45 23.49 3.33
N ARG A 113 -0.85 22.40 2.66
CA ARG A 113 -0.10 21.76 1.56
C ARG A 113 0.48 22.74 0.52
N ASP A 114 -0.27 23.78 0.16
CA ASP A 114 0.12 24.76 -0.87
C ASP A 114 0.70 26.07 -0.33
N PHE A 115 0.90 26.19 0.98
CA PHE A 115 1.26 27.44 1.67
C PHE A 115 2.51 27.23 2.53
N PRO A 116 3.71 27.25 1.93
CA PRO A 116 4.96 27.06 2.66
C PRO A 116 5.23 28.24 3.59
N ALA A 117 5.78 27.98 4.78
CA ALA A 117 6.11 29.04 5.74
C ALA A 117 7.11 30.07 5.18
N THR A 118 8.00 29.64 4.27
CA THR A 118 8.99 30.46 3.59
C THR A 118 8.39 31.52 2.65
N MET A 119 7.08 31.53 2.43
CA MET A 119 6.43 32.52 1.56
C MET A 119 6.39 33.94 2.13
N ALA A 120 6.67 34.13 3.43
CA ALA A 120 6.48 35.42 4.11
C ALA A 120 7.20 36.60 3.44
N PRO A 121 8.51 36.53 3.11
CA PRO A 121 9.19 37.66 2.47
C PRO A 121 8.61 38.00 1.10
N ALA A 122 8.30 36.98 0.29
CA ALA A 122 7.70 37.18 -1.03
C ALA A 122 6.28 37.76 -0.94
N LEU A 123 5.52 37.39 0.08
CA LEU A 123 4.18 37.91 0.32
C LEU A 123 4.20 39.41 0.65
N VAL A 124 5.08 39.84 1.56
CA VAL A 124 5.20 41.24 1.96
C VAL A 124 5.73 42.09 0.81
N ASN A 125 6.80 41.65 0.14
CA ASN A 125 7.32 42.33 -1.05
C ASN A 125 6.28 42.43 -2.17
N GLY A 126 5.46 41.38 -2.36
CA GLY A 126 4.37 41.38 -3.31
C GLY A 126 3.27 42.38 -2.95
N PHE A 127 2.95 42.54 -1.66
CA PHE A 127 1.98 43.53 -1.22
C PHE A 127 2.48 44.95 -1.48
N GLU A 128 3.75 45.25 -1.17
CA GLU A 128 4.37 46.55 -1.46
C GLU A 128 4.31 46.90 -2.95
N GLN A 129 4.71 45.96 -3.81
CA GLN A 129 4.65 46.14 -5.27
C GLN A 129 3.21 46.32 -5.76
N GLY A 130 2.27 45.56 -5.21
CA GLY A 130 0.85 45.67 -5.53
C GLY A 130 0.27 47.02 -5.13
N MET A 131 0.63 47.53 -3.95
CA MET A 131 0.22 48.84 -3.46
C MET A 131 0.72 49.96 -4.37
N ALA A 132 2.00 49.93 -4.75
CA ALA A 132 2.60 50.91 -5.66
C ALA A 132 1.97 50.92 -7.06
N LEU A 133 1.42 49.79 -7.54
CA LEU A 133 0.66 49.70 -8.79
C LEU A 133 -0.77 50.23 -8.60
N ASP A 134 -1.43 49.83 -7.52
CA ASP A 134 -2.80 50.23 -7.21
C ASP A 134 -2.94 51.75 -7.02
N GLU A 135 -1.96 52.40 -6.37
CA GLU A 135 -1.88 53.86 -6.23
C GLU A 135 -1.87 54.60 -7.57
N LYS A 136 -1.29 53.98 -8.60
CA LYS A 136 -1.23 54.50 -9.98
C LYS A 136 -2.45 54.09 -10.80
N GLY A 137 -3.42 53.39 -10.22
CA GLY A 137 -4.57 52.80 -10.92
C GLY A 137 -4.18 51.67 -11.88
N GLN A 138 -3.00 51.06 -11.70
CA GLN A 138 -2.49 49.99 -12.55
C GLN A 138 -2.90 48.60 -12.03
N SER A 139 -2.92 47.62 -12.93
CA SER A 139 -3.26 46.23 -12.63
C SER A 139 -2.20 45.56 -11.74
N ILE A 140 -2.62 44.85 -10.69
CA ILE A 140 -1.73 43.99 -9.88
C ILE A 140 -1.37 42.66 -10.55
N GLU A 141 -1.93 42.35 -11.72
CA GLU A 141 -1.71 41.09 -12.44
C GLU A 141 -0.23 40.69 -12.55
N PRO A 142 0.72 41.58 -12.90
CA PRO A 142 2.13 41.21 -13.01
C PRO A 142 2.70 40.67 -11.69
N VAL A 143 2.28 41.24 -10.55
CA VAL A 143 2.73 40.83 -9.22
C VAL A 143 2.19 39.45 -8.88
N VAL A 144 0.90 39.19 -9.15
CA VAL A 144 0.29 37.88 -8.92
C VAL A 144 0.91 36.82 -9.83
N ASN A 145 1.18 37.16 -11.10
CA ASN A 145 1.77 36.24 -12.06
C ASN A 145 3.20 35.84 -11.67
N ASN A 146 4.01 36.78 -11.18
CA ASN A 146 5.41 36.56 -10.80
C ASN A 146 5.59 35.81 -9.47
N ASN A 147 4.53 35.67 -8.68
CA ASN A 147 4.56 34.99 -7.38
C ASN A 147 4.00 33.56 -7.44
N ILE A 148 4.32 32.74 -6.44
CA ILE A 148 3.74 31.39 -6.30
C ILE A 148 2.25 31.45 -6.00
N TYR A 149 1.54 30.31 -6.17
CA TYR A 149 0.10 30.20 -5.86
C TYR A 149 -0.27 30.79 -4.50
N ALA A 150 0.46 30.37 -3.45
CA ALA A 150 0.20 30.77 -2.07
C ALA A 150 0.15 32.30 -1.89
N VAL A 151 1.21 32.97 -2.36
CA VAL A 151 1.37 34.42 -2.29
C VAL A 151 0.32 35.11 -3.12
N GLY A 152 0.18 34.73 -4.40
CA GLY A 152 -0.78 35.37 -5.29
C GLY A 152 -2.23 35.22 -4.83
N LYS A 153 -2.60 34.08 -4.23
CA LYS A 153 -3.94 33.87 -3.67
C LYS A 153 -4.25 34.84 -2.53
N ILE A 154 -3.30 35.08 -1.63
CA ILE A 154 -3.45 36.05 -0.53
C ILE A 154 -3.49 37.48 -1.10
N LEU A 155 -2.60 37.83 -2.03
CA LEU A 155 -2.53 39.16 -2.62
C LEU A 155 -3.84 39.57 -3.31
N ILE A 156 -4.49 38.65 -4.04
CA ILE A 156 -5.82 38.92 -4.63
C ILE A 156 -6.82 39.38 -3.56
N ASP A 157 -6.84 38.70 -2.41
CA ASP A 157 -7.77 39.01 -1.33
C ASP A 157 -7.43 40.38 -0.70
N CYS A 158 -6.14 40.76 -0.64
CA CYS A 158 -5.70 42.09 -0.18
C CYS A 158 -6.20 43.24 -1.07
N PHE A 159 -6.25 43.05 -2.39
CA PHE A 159 -6.59 44.10 -3.37
C PHE A 159 -8.04 44.01 -3.91
N ALA A 160 -8.83 43.04 -3.43
CA ALA A 160 -10.27 42.95 -3.67
C ALA A 160 -11.09 43.96 -2.83
N ILE A 161 -10.45 44.72 -1.94
CA ILE A 161 -11.07 45.73 -1.08
C ILE A 161 -11.50 46.95 -1.92
N LEU A 162 -12.73 47.43 -1.73
CA LEU A 162 -13.30 48.51 -2.54
C LEU A 162 -12.57 49.86 -2.34
N PRO A 163 -12.27 50.60 -3.44
CA PRO A 163 -12.44 50.20 -4.84
C PRO A 163 -11.46 49.09 -5.25
N GLU A 164 -12.00 47.99 -5.83
CA GLU A 164 -11.23 46.80 -6.23
C GLU A 164 -10.19 47.17 -7.31
N ASN A 165 -8.98 46.62 -7.20
CA ASN A 165 -7.94 46.84 -8.20
C ASN A 165 -8.36 46.26 -9.57
N PRO A 166 -8.12 46.95 -10.71
CA PRO A 166 -8.52 46.47 -12.03
C PRO A 166 -7.93 45.10 -12.43
N GLY A 167 -6.80 44.71 -11.85
CA GLY A 167 -6.13 43.43 -12.11
C GLY A 167 -6.71 42.22 -11.37
N THR A 168 -7.63 42.42 -10.43
CA THR A 168 -8.07 41.36 -9.50
C THR A 168 -8.80 40.21 -10.21
N GLN A 169 -9.67 40.51 -11.18
CA GLN A 169 -10.45 39.48 -11.89
C GLN A 169 -9.57 38.63 -12.82
N VAL A 170 -8.65 39.25 -13.56
CA VAL A 170 -7.66 38.53 -14.39
C VAL A 170 -6.74 37.68 -13.51
N SER A 171 -6.33 38.22 -12.36
CA SER A 171 -5.50 37.51 -11.39
C SER A 171 -6.17 36.23 -10.85
N LYS A 172 -7.50 36.21 -10.66
CA LYS A 172 -8.23 34.99 -10.24
C LYS A 172 -8.06 33.85 -11.24
N ILE A 173 -8.09 34.15 -12.54
CA ILE A 173 -7.85 33.17 -13.60
C ILE A 173 -6.43 32.60 -13.53
N ILE A 174 -5.43 33.45 -13.26
CA ILE A 174 -4.03 33.04 -13.07
C ILE A 174 -3.88 32.12 -11.86
N ILE A 175 -4.57 32.40 -10.76
CA ILE A 175 -4.54 31.57 -9.55
C ILE A 175 -5.19 30.21 -9.77
N ILE A 176 -6.30 30.13 -10.52
CA ILE A 176 -6.88 28.84 -10.93
C ILE A 176 -5.84 28.04 -11.73
N ARG A 177 -5.16 28.66 -12.70
CA ARG A 177 -4.10 27.98 -13.47
C ARG A 177 -2.98 27.45 -12.56
N LYS A 178 -2.45 28.28 -11.66
CA LYS A 178 -1.37 27.90 -10.74
C LYS A 178 -1.79 26.78 -9.78
N TYR A 179 -3.04 26.81 -9.30
CA TYR A 179 -3.61 25.74 -8.48
C TYR A 179 -3.63 24.41 -9.24
N LEU A 180 -4.17 24.42 -10.47
CA LEU A 180 -4.29 23.22 -11.30
C LEU A 180 -2.95 22.69 -11.81
N SER A 181 -1.92 23.52 -11.90
CA SER A 181 -0.55 23.06 -12.15
C SER A 181 0.03 22.27 -10.97
N ASN A 182 -0.37 22.60 -9.73
CA ASN A 182 0.07 21.89 -8.51
C ASN A 182 -0.80 20.66 -8.20
N HIS A 183 -2.05 20.65 -8.68
CA HIS A 183 -3.04 19.58 -8.47
C HIS A 183 -3.65 19.11 -9.80
N PRO A 184 -2.90 18.38 -10.64
CA PRO A 184 -3.40 17.89 -11.93
C PRO A 184 -4.65 17.01 -11.82
N ASP A 185 -4.83 16.32 -10.69
CA ASP A 185 -5.97 15.46 -10.36
C ASP A 185 -7.29 16.24 -10.19
N GLU A 186 -7.23 17.53 -9.89
CA GLU A 186 -8.40 18.42 -9.74
C GLU A 186 -8.80 19.14 -11.03
N ILE A 187 -8.05 18.97 -12.12
CA ILE A 187 -8.29 19.67 -13.39
C ILE A 187 -9.71 19.44 -13.90
N LEU A 188 -10.12 18.19 -14.09
CA LEU A 188 -11.40 17.87 -14.73
C LEU A 188 -12.59 18.31 -13.87
N ASN A 189 -12.49 18.17 -12.54
CA ASN A 189 -13.50 18.67 -11.59
C ASN A 189 -13.64 20.19 -11.68
N THR A 190 -12.51 20.91 -11.71
CA THR A 190 -12.51 22.37 -11.76
C THR A 190 -13.03 22.88 -13.10
N LEU A 191 -12.64 22.27 -14.21
CA LEU A 191 -13.12 22.62 -15.55
C LEU A 191 -14.60 22.34 -15.76
N LYS A 192 -15.20 21.42 -14.99
CA LYS A 192 -16.65 21.15 -15.06
C LYS A 192 -17.49 22.37 -14.69
N THR A 193 -16.98 23.19 -13.76
CA THR A 193 -17.62 24.46 -13.34
C THR A 193 -16.99 25.69 -13.98
N ASN A 194 -15.82 25.55 -14.63
CA ASN A 194 -15.06 26.64 -15.26
C ASN A 194 -14.67 26.30 -16.71
N THR A 195 -15.63 25.87 -17.53
CA THR A 195 -15.35 25.28 -18.85
C THR A 195 -14.81 26.29 -19.88
N ASP A 196 -15.01 27.59 -19.67
CA ASP A 196 -14.65 28.65 -20.61
C ASP A 196 -13.33 29.37 -20.27
N LEU A 197 -12.48 28.75 -19.44
CA LEU A 197 -11.16 29.32 -19.14
C LEU A 197 -10.28 29.39 -20.41
N PRO A 198 -9.42 30.42 -20.54
CA PRO A 198 -8.57 30.58 -21.74
C PRO A 198 -7.61 29.42 -22.03
N PHE A 199 -7.32 28.59 -21.01
CA PHE A 199 -6.37 27.48 -21.07
C PHE A 199 -7.03 26.11 -20.87
N THR A 200 -8.37 26.02 -21.01
CA THR A 200 -9.12 24.76 -20.85
C THR A 200 -8.52 23.63 -21.69
N ASP A 201 -8.23 23.87 -22.97
CA ASP A 201 -7.73 22.81 -23.86
C ASP A 201 -6.36 22.29 -23.45
N SER A 202 -5.46 23.19 -23.02
CA SER A 202 -4.15 22.80 -22.48
C SER A 202 -4.28 21.99 -21.19
N LEU A 203 -5.20 22.37 -20.31
CA LEU A 203 -5.44 21.63 -19.08
C LEU A 203 -6.07 20.26 -19.33
N ILE A 204 -6.97 20.13 -20.31
CA ILE A 204 -7.52 18.84 -20.72
C ILE A 204 -6.38 17.91 -21.19
N ALA A 205 -5.42 18.41 -21.97
CA ALA A 205 -4.26 17.62 -22.38
C ALA A 205 -3.39 17.21 -21.17
N VAL A 206 -3.13 18.12 -20.23
CA VAL A 206 -2.43 17.78 -18.98
C VAL A 206 -3.18 16.70 -18.18
N ALA A 207 -4.50 16.82 -18.06
CA ALA A 207 -5.33 15.82 -17.39
C ALA A 207 -5.25 14.45 -18.10
N ALA A 208 -5.23 14.44 -19.43
CA ALA A 208 -5.07 13.22 -20.23
C ALA A 208 -3.76 12.49 -19.92
N HIS A 209 -2.66 13.23 -19.82
CA HIS A 209 -1.35 12.66 -19.50
C HIS A 209 -1.22 12.22 -18.05
N ASN A 210 -1.95 12.86 -17.14
CA ASN A 210 -1.93 12.55 -15.71
C ASN A 210 -2.80 11.33 -15.37
N ASP A 211 -4.02 11.28 -15.88
CA ASP A 211 -4.99 10.20 -15.61
C ASP A 211 -5.89 9.97 -16.84
N PRO A 212 -5.42 9.15 -17.80
CA PRO A 212 -6.16 8.85 -19.03
C PRO A 212 -7.55 8.24 -18.77
N MET A 213 -7.66 7.37 -17.75
CA MET A 213 -8.90 6.69 -17.40
C MET A 213 -9.94 7.67 -16.86
N ARG A 214 -9.52 8.62 -16.01
CA ARG A 214 -10.44 9.67 -15.54
C ARG A 214 -10.89 10.59 -16.66
N LEU A 215 -10.01 10.91 -17.62
CA LEU A 215 -10.45 11.67 -18.79
C LEU A 215 -11.51 10.90 -19.59
N TYR A 216 -11.35 9.59 -19.75
CA TYR A 216 -12.33 8.73 -20.42
C TYR A 216 -13.71 8.77 -19.77
N ASP A 217 -13.77 8.75 -18.44
CA ASP A 217 -15.04 8.84 -17.71
C ASP A 217 -15.72 10.20 -17.98
N PHE A 218 -14.96 11.29 -17.97
CA PHE A 218 -15.46 12.62 -18.31
C PHE A 218 -15.84 12.78 -19.78
N ALA A 219 -15.11 12.15 -20.69
CA ALA A 219 -15.43 12.14 -22.12
C ALA A 219 -16.75 11.38 -22.40
N SER A 220 -17.07 10.37 -21.58
CA SER A 220 -18.30 9.57 -21.69
C SER A 220 -19.55 10.31 -21.18
N ALA A 221 -19.37 11.44 -20.48
CA ALA A 221 -20.47 12.25 -19.96
C ALA A 221 -21.17 13.09 -21.04
N HIS A 222 -22.35 13.62 -20.73
CA HIS A 222 -23.15 14.47 -21.62
C HIS A 222 -23.26 15.89 -21.05
N ASP A 223 -22.14 16.60 -20.96
CA ASP A 223 -22.10 17.97 -20.45
C ASP A 223 -21.21 18.89 -21.30
N LYS A 224 -21.13 20.18 -20.92
CA LYS A 224 -20.36 21.18 -21.65
C LYS A 224 -18.86 20.84 -21.71
N LEU A 225 -18.33 20.23 -20.65
CA LEU A 225 -16.93 19.85 -20.57
C LEU A 225 -16.64 18.67 -21.50
N SER A 226 -17.50 17.66 -21.57
CA SER A 226 -17.32 16.56 -22.52
C SER A 226 -17.31 17.06 -23.97
N GLY A 227 -18.15 18.03 -24.32
CA GLY A 227 -18.11 18.71 -25.62
C GLY A 227 -16.76 19.40 -25.93
N ARG A 228 -16.14 20.02 -24.92
CA ARG A 228 -14.77 20.57 -25.04
C ARG A 228 -13.72 19.48 -25.21
N ILE A 229 -13.78 18.41 -24.41
CA ILE A 229 -12.87 17.27 -24.51
C ILE A 229 -12.92 16.66 -25.92
N HIS A 230 -14.13 16.46 -26.48
CA HIS A 230 -14.32 15.96 -27.84
C HIS A 230 -13.68 16.84 -28.94
N SER A 231 -13.56 18.14 -28.70
CA SER A 231 -13.06 19.12 -29.69
C SER A 231 -11.55 19.42 -29.54
N ASN A 232 -10.91 18.88 -28.51
CA ASN A 232 -9.51 19.13 -28.19
C ASN A 232 -8.57 18.54 -29.26
N GLN A 233 -7.51 19.25 -29.67
CA GLN A 233 -6.64 18.81 -30.78
C GLN A 233 -5.50 17.87 -30.34
N ASP A 234 -5.33 17.63 -29.04
CA ASP A 234 -4.32 16.71 -28.52
C ASP A 234 -4.58 15.26 -28.96
N SER A 235 -3.54 14.56 -29.43
CA SER A 235 -3.67 13.22 -30.01
C SER A 235 -4.04 12.14 -28.99
N LEU A 236 -3.55 12.26 -27.74
CA LEU A 236 -3.92 11.38 -26.65
C LEU A 236 -5.39 11.61 -26.28
N VAL A 237 -5.82 12.88 -26.16
CA VAL A 237 -7.22 13.21 -25.90
C VAL A 237 -8.14 12.66 -26.99
N GLN A 238 -7.80 12.85 -28.27
CA GLN A 238 -8.59 12.34 -29.39
C GLN A 238 -8.66 10.81 -29.41
N THR A 239 -7.58 10.13 -29.04
CA THR A 239 -7.58 8.67 -28.89
C THR A 239 -8.51 8.24 -27.76
N ILE A 240 -8.42 8.87 -26.58
CA ILE A 240 -9.30 8.58 -25.44
C ILE A 240 -10.78 8.81 -25.79
N VAL A 241 -11.08 9.90 -26.50
CA VAL A 241 -12.42 10.23 -27.01
C VAL A 241 -12.94 9.16 -27.99
N LEU A 242 -12.08 8.62 -28.85
CA LEU A 242 -12.46 7.55 -29.74
C LEU A 242 -12.80 6.28 -28.95
N LEU A 243 -12.04 5.98 -27.91
CA LEU A 243 -12.28 4.83 -27.03
C LEU A 243 -13.55 4.99 -26.18
N SER A 244 -13.87 6.20 -25.70
CA SER A 244 -15.06 6.47 -24.87
C SER A 244 -16.39 6.24 -25.60
N LYS A 245 -16.37 6.27 -26.93
CA LYS A 245 -17.53 5.94 -27.77
C LYS A 245 -17.78 4.43 -27.86
N SER A 246 -16.83 3.59 -27.48
CA SER A 246 -16.96 2.13 -27.52
C SER A 246 -17.58 1.60 -26.23
N LYS A 247 -18.57 0.71 -26.36
CA LYS A 247 -19.14 -0.04 -25.22
C LYS A 247 -18.12 -0.95 -24.52
N SER A 248 -16.98 -1.21 -25.16
CA SER A 248 -15.88 -2.05 -24.67
C SER A 248 -14.58 -1.26 -24.49
N GLY A 249 -14.66 0.07 -24.28
CA GLY A 249 -13.52 0.98 -24.20
C GLY A 249 -12.37 0.49 -23.31
N GLN A 250 -12.70 -0.13 -22.17
CA GLN A 250 -11.73 -0.70 -21.23
C GLN A 250 -10.82 -1.79 -21.83
N LEU A 251 -11.25 -2.51 -22.88
CA LEU A 251 -10.43 -3.52 -23.56
C LEU A 251 -9.31 -2.90 -24.43
N TYR A 252 -9.35 -1.58 -24.68
CA TYR A 252 -8.33 -0.89 -25.47
C TYR A 252 -7.28 -0.18 -24.61
N PHE A 253 -7.62 0.16 -23.37
CA PHE A 253 -6.73 0.85 -22.43
C PHE A 253 -5.36 0.20 -22.24
N PRO A 254 -5.24 -1.14 -22.14
CA PRO A 254 -3.94 -1.82 -22.10
C PRO A 254 -3.00 -1.48 -23.26
N PHE A 255 -3.54 -0.95 -24.36
CA PHE A 255 -2.83 -0.62 -25.59
C PHE A 255 -2.81 0.89 -25.87
N LEU A 256 -3.22 1.74 -24.92
CA LEU A 256 -3.38 3.19 -25.16
C LEU A 256 -2.09 3.83 -25.70
N ASP A 257 -0.94 3.55 -25.09
CA ASP A 257 0.35 4.08 -25.58
C ASP A 257 0.71 3.53 -26.98
N MET A 258 0.31 2.30 -27.33
CA MET A 258 0.51 1.77 -28.68
C MET A 258 -0.41 2.43 -29.70
N LEU A 259 -1.68 2.68 -29.34
CA LEU A 259 -2.66 3.35 -30.19
C LEU A 259 -2.23 4.78 -30.49
N VAL A 260 -1.85 5.55 -29.47
CA VAL A 260 -1.37 6.94 -29.64
C VAL A 260 -0.09 7.00 -30.50
N LYS A 261 0.78 6.00 -30.38
CA LYS A 261 2.01 5.88 -31.18
C LYS A 261 1.80 5.21 -32.55
N ASN A 262 0.55 4.92 -32.94
CA ASN A 262 0.19 4.23 -34.18
C ASN A 262 0.92 2.88 -34.39
N LYS A 263 1.27 2.19 -33.30
CA LYS A 263 1.91 0.86 -33.33
C LYS A 263 0.90 -0.29 -33.47
N ILE A 264 -0.36 -0.03 -33.15
CA ILE A 264 -1.49 -0.94 -33.32
C ILE A 264 -2.72 -0.11 -33.67
N THR A 265 -3.65 -0.66 -34.44
CA THR A 265 -4.93 0.00 -34.74
C THR A 265 -6.09 -0.61 -33.92
N ILE A 266 -7.20 0.13 -33.81
CA ILE A 266 -8.42 -0.37 -33.17
C ILE A 266 -8.92 -1.64 -33.87
N GLU A 267 -8.86 -1.69 -35.21
CA GLU A 267 -9.28 -2.84 -36.01
C GLU A 267 -8.41 -4.08 -35.75
N GLU A 268 -7.12 -3.91 -35.47
CA GLU A 268 -6.22 -5.00 -35.10
C GLU A 268 -6.52 -5.57 -33.70
N ILE A 269 -6.94 -4.71 -32.77
CA ILE A 269 -7.42 -5.13 -31.44
C ILE A 269 -8.78 -5.81 -31.56
N ASP A 270 -9.71 -5.27 -32.36
CA ASP A 270 -11.05 -5.82 -32.58
C ASP A 270 -11.03 -7.26 -33.10
N LYS A 271 -10.06 -7.59 -33.96
CA LYS A 271 -9.86 -8.97 -34.46
C LYS A 271 -9.48 -9.98 -33.37
N GLN A 272 -8.99 -9.52 -32.23
CA GLN A 272 -8.44 -10.37 -31.17
C GLN A 272 -9.26 -10.30 -29.87
N LYS A 273 -9.86 -9.15 -29.55
CA LYS A 273 -10.48 -8.87 -28.23
C LYS A 273 -11.66 -9.77 -27.88
N GLU A 274 -12.38 -10.28 -28.87
CA GLU A 274 -13.53 -11.19 -28.67
C GLU A 274 -13.09 -12.64 -28.37
N ASN A 275 -11.82 -12.98 -28.61
CA ASN A 275 -11.25 -14.28 -28.27
C ASN A 275 -10.28 -14.12 -27.10
N ASP A 276 -10.67 -14.61 -25.92
CA ASP A 276 -9.89 -14.45 -24.69
C ASP A 276 -8.44 -14.96 -24.81
N ILE A 277 -8.21 -16.04 -25.57
CA ILE A 277 -6.88 -16.59 -25.78
C ILE A 277 -6.06 -15.62 -26.63
N SER A 278 -6.55 -15.23 -27.81
CA SER A 278 -5.86 -14.28 -28.70
C SER A 278 -5.61 -12.95 -28.00
N TYR A 279 -6.58 -12.44 -27.25
CA TYR A 279 -6.46 -11.21 -26.50
C TYR A 279 -5.41 -11.30 -25.37
N TYR A 280 -5.40 -12.39 -24.60
CA TYR A 280 -4.36 -12.62 -23.59
C TYR A 280 -2.95 -12.64 -24.19
N LYS A 281 -2.78 -13.29 -25.35
CA LYS A 281 -1.50 -13.31 -26.07
C LYS A 281 -1.08 -11.91 -26.50
N LEU A 282 -2.03 -11.09 -26.96
CA LEU A 282 -1.77 -9.69 -27.30
C LEU A 282 -1.33 -8.88 -26.08
N LEU A 283 -2.01 -9.03 -24.93
CA LEU A 283 -1.63 -8.37 -23.67
C LEU A 283 -0.21 -8.76 -23.23
N VAL A 284 0.12 -10.07 -23.24
CA VAL A 284 1.46 -10.56 -22.89
C VAL A 284 2.52 -9.94 -23.81
N LYS A 285 2.27 -9.92 -25.13
CA LYS A 285 3.18 -9.30 -26.09
C LYS A 285 3.39 -7.82 -25.79
N THR A 286 2.32 -7.08 -25.49
CA THR A 286 2.39 -5.66 -25.13
C THR A 286 3.16 -5.44 -23.83
N ARG A 287 2.96 -6.29 -22.82
CA ARG A 287 3.72 -6.21 -21.56
C ARG A 287 5.21 -6.37 -21.77
N ILE A 288 5.61 -7.34 -22.58
CA ILE A 288 7.03 -7.56 -22.92
C ILE A 288 7.61 -6.34 -23.67
N ASP A 289 6.89 -5.76 -24.63
CA ASP A 289 7.30 -4.52 -25.32
C ASP A 289 7.49 -3.37 -24.32
N TYR A 290 6.50 -3.16 -23.45
CA TYR A 290 6.50 -2.06 -22.48
C TYR A 290 7.67 -2.19 -21.49
N VAL A 291 7.85 -3.38 -20.91
CA VAL A 291 8.98 -3.63 -20.01
C VAL A 291 10.31 -3.42 -20.73
N GLY A 292 10.43 -3.92 -21.97
CA GLY A 292 11.64 -3.73 -22.78
C GLY A 292 12.00 -2.27 -23.01
N ARG A 293 10.99 -1.40 -23.18
CA ARG A 293 11.17 0.05 -23.34
C ARG A 293 11.54 0.76 -22.04
N VAL A 294 10.99 0.31 -20.91
CA VAL A 294 11.33 0.84 -19.57
C VAL A 294 12.78 0.54 -19.22
N ILE A 295 13.26 -0.69 -19.46
CA ILE A 295 14.64 -1.09 -19.14
C ILE A 295 15.66 -0.72 -20.23
N GLY A 296 15.16 -0.37 -21.42
CA GLY A 296 16.00 0.01 -22.56
C GLY A 296 16.73 1.35 -22.36
N PRO A 297 17.66 1.70 -23.25
CA PRO A 297 18.47 2.92 -23.13
C PRO A 297 17.65 4.21 -23.04
N GLN A 298 16.44 4.22 -23.61
CA GLN A 298 15.55 5.37 -23.65
C GLN A 298 14.79 5.60 -22.33
N LYS A 299 14.71 4.59 -21.43
CA LYS A 299 13.96 4.65 -20.16
C LYS A 299 12.55 5.23 -20.33
N ASP A 300 11.82 4.68 -21.30
CA ASP A 300 10.48 5.14 -21.65
C ASP A 300 9.49 4.88 -20.49
N THR A 301 8.37 5.60 -20.48
CA THR A 301 7.27 5.44 -19.51
C THR A 301 5.96 5.16 -20.25
N PRO A 302 5.71 3.88 -20.61
CA PRO A 302 4.47 3.50 -21.29
C PRO A 302 3.24 3.85 -20.44
N MET A 303 2.21 4.39 -21.09
CA MET A 303 0.93 4.68 -20.44
C MET A 303 0.18 3.38 -20.11
N GLU A 304 -0.65 3.41 -19.08
CA GLU A 304 -1.60 2.33 -18.77
C GLU A 304 -0.97 0.94 -18.48
N MET A 305 0.28 0.91 -17.98
CA MET A 305 0.95 -0.32 -17.55
C MET A 305 0.17 -1.06 -16.45
N ASP A 306 -0.49 -0.32 -15.56
CA ASP A 306 -1.33 -0.88 -14.49
C ASP A 306 -2.63 -1.49 -15.05
N ALA A 307 -3.30 -0.80 -15.97
CA ALA A 307 -4.50 -1.33 -16.63
C ALA A 307 -4.18 -2.59 -17.44
N LEU A 308 -3.04 -2.59 -18.14
CA LEU A 308 -2.50 -3.77 -18.82
C LEU A 308 -2.31 -4.94 -17.85
N THR A 309 -1.65 -4.70 -16.72
CA THR A 309 -1.38 -5.74 -15.71
C THR A 309 -2.69 -6.29 -15.12
N LYS A 310 -3.61 -5.42 -14.72
CA LYS A 310 -4.94 -5.83 -14.21
C LYS A 310 -5.72 -6.67 -15.23
N MET A 311 -5.70 -6.28 -16.50
CA MET A 311 -6.36 -7.03 -17.56
C MET A 311 -5.69 -8.40 -17.79
N MET A 312 -4.36 -8.47 -17.75
CA MET A 312 -3.62 -9.74 -17.83
C MET A 312 -3.97 -10.67 -16.67
N VAL A 313 -4.00 -10.17 -15.43
CA VAL A 313 -4.42 -10.95 -14.25
C VAL A 313 -5.85 -11.48 -14.43
N SER A 314 -6.79 -10.62 -14.84
CA SER A 314 -8.18 -11.02 -15.08
C SER A 314 -8.30 -12.12 -16.12
N LYS A 315 -7.62 -11.99 -17.28
CA LYS A 315 -7.65 -13.01 -18.34
C LYS A 315 -6.89 -14.28 -17.96
N ALA A 316 -5.75 -14.18 -17.30
CA ALA A 316 -5.03 -15.32 -16.74
C ALA A 316 -5.93 -16.15 -15.82
N LYS A 317 -6.60 -15.47 -14.88
CA LYS A 317 -7.51 -16.05 -13.89
C LYS A 317 -8.74 -16.68 -14.53
N ASN A 318 -9.51 -15.90 -15.27
CA ASN A 318 -10.84 -16.30 -15.73
C ASN A 318 -10.80 -17.29 -16.91
N THR A 319 -9.82 -17.16 -17.80
CA THR A 319 -9.74 -17.98 -19.02
C THR A 319 -8.93 -19.25 -18.80
N PHE A 320 -7.84 -19.20 -18.04
CA PHE A 320 -6.89 -20.32 -17.94
C PHE A 320 -6.89 -20.96 -16.56
N ILE A 321 -6.58 -20.20 -15.52
CA ILE A 321 -6.36 -20.74 -14.17
C ILE A 321 -7.64 -21.37 -13.62
N SER A 322 -8.78 -20.67 -13.71
CA SER A 322 -10.07 -21.21 -13.25
C SER A 322 -10.43 -22.51 -13.94
N GLN A 323 -10.14 -22.64 -15.25
CA GLN A 323 -10.44 -23.85 -16.01
C GLN A 323 -9.52 -25.02 -15.61
N ILE A 324 -8.19 -24.81 -15.55
CA ILE A 324 -7.26 -25.89 -15.17
C ILE A 324 -7.41 -26.29 -13.70
N ASN A 325 -7.86 -25.36 -12.85
CA ASN A 325 -8.24 -25.61 -11.47
C ASN A 325 -9.55 -26.39 -11.37
N GLY A 326 -10.58 -26.01 -12.13
CA GLY A 326 -11.85 -26.73 -12.18
C GLY A 326 -11.71 -28.17 -12.70
N LEU A 327 -10.70 -28.43 -13.53
CA LEU A 327 -10.39 -29.76 -14.06
C LEU A 327 -9.31 -30.51 -13.25
N HIS A 328 -9.14 -30.22 -11.96
CA HIS A 328 -8.02 -30.75 -11.17
C HIS A 328 -7.99 -32.28 -11.03
N ASP A 329 -9.15 -32.93 -11.10
CA ASP A 329 -9.30 -34.39 -11.08
C ASP A 329 -9.26 -35.04 -12.47
N SER A 330 -9.23 -34.22 -13.53
CA SER A 330 -9.17 -34.71 -14.90
C SER A 330 -7.74 -35.09 -15.31
N PRO A 331 -7.56 -36.06 -16.22
CA PRO A 331 -6.26 -36.37 -16.80
C PRO A 331 -5.63 -35.16 -17.52
N ASP A 332 -4.30 -35.08 -17.48
CA ASP A 332 -3.50 -34.00 -18.05
C ASP A 332 -3.91 -33.52 -19.47
N PRO A 333 -4.17 -34.41 -20.46
CA PRO A 333 -4.57 -34.00 -21.80
C PRO A 333 -5.90 -33.26 -21.87
N VAL A 334 -6.81 -33.54 -20.93
CA VAL A 334 -8.10 -32.85 -20.81
C VAL A 334 -7.91 -31.58 -19.98
N ARG A 335 -7.30 -31.72 -18.80
CA ARG A 335 -7.12 -30.63 -17.83
C ARG A 335 -6.42 -29.42 -18.42
N PHE A 336 -5.29 -29.64 -19.11
CA PHE A 336 -4.45 -28.54 -19.59
C PHE A 336 -4.67 -28.19 -21.05
N LYS A 337 -5.75 -28.68 -21.68
CA LYS A 337 -6.05 -28.46 -23.10
C LYS A 337 -6.11 -26.98 -23.47
N VAL A 338 -6.66 -26.15 -22.58
CA VAL A 338 -6.77 -24.69 -22.77
C VAL A 338 -5.40 -24.00 -22.89
N LEU A 339 -4.33 -24.61 -22.38
CA LEU A 339 -2.97 -24.08 -22.43
C LEU A 339 -2.23 -24.42 -23.74
N ASP A 340 -2.76 -25.33 -24.56
CA ASP A 340 -2.11 -25.77 -25.80
C ASP A 340 -1.75 -24.62 -26.76
N PRO A 341 -2.60 -23.57 -26.93
CA PRO A 341 -2.29 -22.45 -27.83
C PRO A 341 -1.23 -21.47 -27.29
N LEU A 342 -0.82 -21.63 -26.02
CA LEU A 342 0.11 -20.74 -25.35
C LEU A 342 1.56 -21.15 -25.56
N ASN A 343 2.43 -20.14 -25.64
CA ASN A 343 3.88 -20.28 -25.68
C ASN A 343 4.52 -20.15 -24.28
N ALA A 344 5.84 -20.29 -24.20
CA ALA A 344 6.57 -20.26 -22.94
C ALA A 344 6.46 -18.91 -22.18
N GLN A 345 6.42 -17.77 -22.88
CA GLN A 345 6.28 -16.45 -22.27
C GLN A 345 4.87 -16.28 -21.68
N GLU A 346 3.84 -16.70 -22.40
CA GLU A 346 2.44 -16.61 -21.97
C GLU A 346 2.17 -17.49 -20.75
N LEU A 347 2.76 -18.70 -20.72
CA LEU A 347 2.73 -19.61 -19.57
C LEU A 347 3.54 -19.07 -18.38
N TYR A 348 4.65 -18.37 -18.63
CA TYR A 348 5.41 -17.68 -17.58
C TYR A 348 4.54 -16.65 -16.86
N TYR A 349 3.82 -15.80 -17.61
CA TYR A 349 2.89 -14.84 -17.01
C TYR A 349 1.72 -15.51 -16.27
N LEU A 350 1.24 -16.67 -16.71
CA LEU A 350 0.25 -17.44 -15.94
C LEU A 350 0.79 -17.87 -14.57
N CYS A 351 2.06 -18.24 -14.48
CA CYS A 351 2.67 -18.61 -13.20
C CYS A 351 2.78 -17.43 -12.24
N VAL A 352 3.19 -16.25 -12.72
CA VAL A 352 3.44 -15.09 -11.83
C VAL A 352 2.19 -14.26 -11.57
N LEU A 353 1.22 -14.21 -12.48
CA LEU A 353 -0.04 -13.48 -12.30
C LEU A 353 -1.14 -14.33 -11.66
N GLY A 354 -0.91 -15.63 -11.49
CA GLY A 354 -1.85 -16.59 -10.92
C GLY A 354 -1.65 -16.92 -9.45
N GLU A 355 -0.71 -16.27 -8.78
CA GLU A 355 -0.24 -16.60 -7.42
C GLU A 355 -1.37 -16.81 -6.39
N GLU A 356 -2.39 -15.94 -6.41
CA GLU A 356 -3.49 -15.96 -5.45
C GLU A 356 -4.44 -17.16 -5.62
N GLU A 357 -4.53 -17.76 -6.81
CA GLU A 357 -5.56 -18.75 -7.11
C GLU A 357 -5.06 -20.07 -7.68
N ILE A 358 -3.82 -20.13 -8.16
CA ILE A 358 -3.32 -21.31 -8.85
C ILE A 358 -3.09 -22.47 -7.86
N TYR A 359 -3.72 -23.61 -8.13
CA TYR A 359 -3.55 -24.78 -7.27
C TYR A 359 -2.12 -25.32 -7.42
N THR A 360 -1.61 -26.01 -6.40
CA THR A 360 -0.28 -26.64 -6.44
C THR A 360 -0.12 -27.54 -7.67
N SER A 361 -1.10 -28.41 -7.94
CA SER A 361 -1.06 -29.31 -9.11
C SER A 361 -1.17 -28.55 -10.45
N SER A 362 -1.93 -27.44 -10.48
CA SER A 362 -2.05 -26.57 -11.65
C SER A 362 -0.72 -25.87 -11.94
N TYR A 363 -0.09 -25.27 -10.93
CA TYR A 363 1.22 -24.62 -11.06
C TYR A 363 2.26 -25.59 -11.62
N ILE A 364 2.38 -26.78 -11.03
CA ILE A 364 3.34 -27.79 -11.49
C ILE A 364 3.07 -28.17 -12.96
N GLY A 365 1.80 -28.28 -13.36
CA GLY A 365 1.41 -28.56 -14.74
C GLY A 365 1.75 -27.45 -15.72
N VAL A 366 1.58 -26.18 -15.33
CA VAL A 366 1.96 -25.00 -16.13
C VAL A 366 3.48 -24.89 -16.22
N PHE A 367 4.19 -25.03 -15.08
CA PHE A 367 5.65 -24.97 -15.00
C PHE A 367 6.33 -25.96 -15.95
N LYS A 368 5.88 -27.23 -15.95
CA LYS A 368 6.40 -28.24 -16.89
C LYS A 368 6.17 -27.85 -18.35
N ARG A 369 5.00 -27.30 -18.66
CA ARG A 369 4.61 -26.89 -20.02
C ARG A 369 5.42 -25.72 -20.55
N ILE A 370 5.89 -24.80 -19.69
CA ILE A 370 6.80 -23.72 -20.09
C ILE A 370 8.01 -24.31 -20.84
N PHE A 371 8.72 -25.25 -20.22
CA PHE A 371 9.92 -25.86 -20.80
C PHE A 371 9.61 -26.76 -22.00
N GLN A 372 8.45 -27.44 -22.01
CA GLN A 372 8.01 -28.22 -23.17
C GLN A 372 7.73 -27.35 -24.41
N LYS A 373 7.32 -26.09 -24.21
CA LYS A 373 7.06 -25.13 -25.30
C LYS A 373 8.34 -24.43 -25.78
N MET A 374 9.47 -24.60 -25.09
CA MET A 374 10.74 -24.01 -25.49
C MET A 374 11.51 -24.94 -26.43
N LYS A 375 12.10 -24.38 -27.49
CA LYS A 375 13.01 -25.14 -28.37
C LYS A 375 14.24 -25.64 -27.62
N VAL A 376 14.78 -24.80 -26.74
CA VAL A 376 15.88 -25.13 -25.82
C VAL A 376 15.37 -24.81 -24.42
N PRO A 377 15.11 -25.81 -23.56
CA PRO A 377 14.45 -25.63 -22.26
C PRO A 377 15.42 -25.05 -21.21
N ARG A 378 15.83 -23.81 -21.44
CA ARG A 378 16.84 -23.10 -20.65
C ARG A 378 16.22 -21.97 -19.85
N GLY A 379 16.30 -22.05 -18.51
CA GLY A 379 15.66 -21.08 -17.63
C GLY A 379 16.22 -19.66 -17.75
N ASP A 380 17.52 -19.50 -18.04
CA ASP A 380 18.12 -18.18 -18.32
C ASP A 380 17.53 -17.55 -19.59
N SER A 381 17.33 -18.36 -20.64
CA SER A 381 16.69 -17.92 -21.87
C SER A 381 15.23 -17.54 -21.67
N LEU A 382 14.51 -18.23 -20.77
CA LEU A 382 13.15 -17.87 -20.39
C LEU A 382 13.08 -16.48 -19.76
N ILE A 383 13.91 -16.23 -18.73
CA ILE A 383 13.94 -14.94 -18.01
C ILE A 383 14.32 -13.79 -18.96
N LEU A 384 15.31 -14.00 -19.83
CA LEU A 384 15.69 -13.00 -20.84
C LEU A 384 14.58 -12.74 -21.85
N SER A 385 13.82 -13.77 -22.25
CA SER A 385 12.73 -13.61 -23.23
C SER A 385 11.59 -12.72 -22.75
N VAL A 386 11.46 -12.51 -21.44
CA VAL A 386 10.45 -11.62 -20.83
C VAL A 386 11.07 -10.37 -20.23
N ASN A 387 12.29 -9.99 -20.64
CA ASN A 387 13.00 -8.81 -20.14
C ASN A 387 13.21 -8.82 -18.62
N ALA A 388 13.32 -10.01 -18.02
CA ALA A 388 13.32 -10.24 -16.57
C ALA A 388 12.11 -9.67 -15.83
N ASP A 389 10.99 -9.40 -16.51
CA ASP A 389 9.76 -8.95 -15.85
C ASP A 389 9.29 -10.00 -14.84
N TYR A 390 8.91 -9.58 -13.63
CA TYR A 390 8.50 -10.47 -12.53
C TYR A 390 9.46 -11.62 -12.19
N PHE A 391 10.76 -11.55 -12.52
CA PHE A 391 11.68 -12.68 -12.30
C PHE A 391 11.79 -13.07 -10.82
N ARG A 392 11.67 -12.11 -9.89
CA ARG A 392 11.65 -12.38 -8.44
C ARG A 392 10.43 -13.19 -8.04
N LYS A 393 9.25 -12.76 -8.48
CA LYS A 393 8.01 -13.49 -8.27
C LYS A 393 8.06 -14.89 -8.87
N PHE A 394 8.66 -15.05 -10.06
CA PHE A 394 8.85 -16.39 -10.64
C PHE A 394 9.75 -17.29 -9.79
N ILE A 395 10.86 -16.75 -9.25
CA ILE A 395 11.76 -17.48 -8.33
C ILE A 395 11.03 -17.83 -7.03
N LYS A 396 10.25 -16.90 -6.46
CA LYS A 396 9.40 -17.14 -5.29
C LYS A 396 8.43 -18.27 -5.54
N MET A 397 7.68 -18.22 -6.64
CA MET A 397 6.73 -19.27 -7.01
C MET A 397 7.45 -20.60 -7.17
N ALA A 398 8.61 -20.62 -7.85
CA ALA A 398 9.39 -21.84 -7.99
C ALA A 398 9.91 -22.37 -6.63
N ALA A 399 10.27 -21.50 -5.69
CA ALA A 399 10.68 -21.89 -4.35
C ALA A 399 9.50 -22.47 -3.55
N ALA A 400 8.35 -21.78 -3.55
CA ALA A 400 7.14 -22.17 -2.84
C ALA A 400 6.60 -23.53 -3.28
N TYR A 401 6.61 -23.79 -4.59
CA TYR A 401 6.16 -25.07 -5.16
C TYR A 401 7.30 -26.09 -5.38
N ASN A 402 8.48 -25.86 -4.82
CA ASN A 402 9.63 -26.78 -4.84
C ASN A 402 10.15 -27.14 -6.25
N THR A 403 10.04 -26.24 -7.21
CA THR A 403 10.56 -26.39 -8.58
C THR A 403 11.81 -25.52 -8.83
N LEU A 404 12.26 -24.72 -7.85
CA LEU A 404 13.41 -23.82 -8.01
C LEU A 404 14.70 -24.58 -8.35
N ASN A 405 14.95 -25.72 -7.72
CA ASN A 405 16.14 -26.51 -8.03
C ASN A 405 16.14 -27.01 -9.49
N ASP A 406 14.98 -27.42 -10.00
CA ASP A 406 14.84 -27.86 -11.39
C ASP A 406 15.03 -26.67 -12.35
N PHE A 407 14.48 -25.51 -11.98
CA PHE A 407 14.67 -24.27 -12.72
C PHE A 407 16.14 -23.85 -12.80
N LEU A 408 16.86 -23.83 -11.68
CA LEU A 408 18.28 -23.45 -11.65
C LEU A 408 19.16 -24.46 -12.40
N LYS A 409 18.82 -25.76 -12.35
CA LYS A 409 19.53 -26.80 -13.12
C LYS A 409 19.28 -26.73 -14.62
N SER A 410 18.23 -26.04 -15.06
CA SER A 410 17.93 -25.86 -16.49
C SER A 410 18.88 -24.88 -17.20
N MET A 411 19.79 -24.21 -16.47
CA MET A 411 20.75 -23.24 -17.02
C MET A 411 22.18 -23.48 -16.50
N PRO A 412 23.22 -22.89 -17.11
CA PRO A 412 24.59 -23.00 -16.61
C PRO A 412 24.72 -22.48 -15.18
N GLN A 413 25.61 -23.09 -14.40
CA GLN A 413 25.83 -22.76 -12.99
C GLN A 413 26.18 -21.28 -12.76
N GLU A 414 26.96 -20.68 -13.66
CA GLU A 414 27.33 -19.26 -13.59
C GLU A 414 26.11 -18.34 -13.77
N ASN A 415 25.19 -18.71 -14.66
CA ASN A 415 23.96 -17.96 -14.92
C ASN A 415 22.97 -18.13 -13.76
N ALA A 416 22.84 -19.34 -13.21
CA ALA A 416 22.05 -19.60 -12.01
C ALA A 416 22.57 -18.79 -10.81
N THR A 417 23.89 -18.73 -10.62
CA THR A 417 24.52 -17.92 -9.57
C THR A 417 24.24 -16.44 -9.78
N SER A 418 24.42 -15.93 -11.01
CA SER A 418 24.18 -14.53 -11.36
C SER A 418 22.70 -14.14 -11.18
N LEU A 419 21.78 -15.02 -11.53
CA LEU A 419 20.35 -14.83 -11.33
C LEU A 419 20.01 -14.72 -9.83
N MET A 420 20.57 -15.60 -8.99
CA MET A 420 20.36 -15.53 -7.54
C MET A 420 21.01 -14.30 -6.90
N ARG A 421 22.10 -13.77 -7.46
CA ARG A 421 22.65 -12.46 -7.05
C ARG A 421 21.70 -11.31 -7.42
N ALA A 422 21.18 -11.31 -8.65
CA ALA A 422 20.17 -10.34 -9.07
C ALA A 422 18.92 -10.43 -8.19
N PHE A 423 18.53 -11.65 -7.80
CA PHE A 423 17.46 -11.92 -6.84
C PHE A 423 17.73 -11.36 -5.44
N MET A 424 18.93 -10.92 -5.09
CA MET A 424 19.20 -10.20 -3.83
C MET A 424 19.48 -8.71 -4.03
N PHE A 425 19.82 -8.27 -5.23
CA PHE A 425 20.33 -6.93 -5.47
C PHE A 425 19.23 -5.89 -5.75
N GLY A 426 19.31 -4.71 -5.15
CA GLY A 426 18.46 -3.57 -5.48
C GLY A 426 17.07 -3.58 -4.83
N LEU A 427 16.87 -4.36 -3.76
CA LEU A 427 15.59 -4.45 -3.03
C LEU A 427 15.19 -3.10 -2.42
N GLU A 428 16.18 -2.28 -2.07
CA GLU A 428 15.99 -0.95 -1.49
C GLU A 428 15.39 0.08 -2.44
N LYS A 429 15.35 -0.23 -3.74
CA LYS A 429 14.83 0.67 -4.76
C LYS A 429 13.31 0.56 -4.91
N SER A 430 12.75 -0.60 -4.60
CA SER A 430 11.30 -0.87 -4.67
C SER A 430 10.66 -0.90 -3.29
N ALA A 431 11.40 -1.24 -2.23
CA ALA A 431 10.90 -1.27 -0.85
C ALA A 431 10.60 0.13 -0.30
N THR A 432 9.33 0.37 0.03
CA THR A 432 8.74 1.58 0.61
C THR A 432 7.62 1.17 1.56
N ALA A 433 7.11 2.07 2.41
CA ALA A 433 5.97 1.78 3.28
C ALA A 433 4.71 1.28 2.55
N LYS A 434 4.56 1.62 1.26
CA LYS A 434 3.41 1.25 0.42
C LYS A 434 3.66 0.04 -0.48
N ASN A 435 4.91 -0.29 -0.76
CA ASN A 435 5.27 -1.40 -1.64
C ASN A 435 6.56 -2.05 -1.13
N MET A 436 6.48 -3.31 -0.71
CA MET A 436 7.61 -4.06 -0.16
C MET A 436 7.74 -5.44 -0.83
N GLU A 437 7.00 -5.65 -1.92
CA GLU A 437 6.75 -6.96 -2.52
C GLU A 437 8.05 -7.70 -2.85
N ASP A 438 9.01 -7.04 -3.51
CA ASP A 438 10.28 -7.67 -3.89
C ASP A 438 11.10 -8.17 -2.69
N ALA A 439 11.14 -7.41 -1.58
CA ALA A 439 11.88 -7.80 -0.39
C ALA A 439 11.15 -8.92 0.36
N VAL A 440 9.83 -8.80 0.49
CA VAL A 440 8.99 -9.86 1.07
C VAL A 440 9.12 -11.16 0.29
N ASP A 441 9.09 -11.11 -1.05
CA ASP A 441 9.28 -12.25 -1.94
C ASP A 441 10.63 -12.95 -1.72
N VAL A 442 11.69 -12.18 -1.48
CA VAL A 442 13.03 -12.69 -1.17
C VAL A 442 13.07 -13.36 0.20
N ALA A 443 12.56 -12.68 1.24
CA ALA A 443 12.46 -13.22 2.58
C ALA A 443 11.68 -14.54 2.59
N ASP A 444 10.53 -14.58 1.92
CA ASP A 444 9.67 -15.74 1.80
C ASP A 444 10.32 -16.90 1.05
N SER A 445 11.01 -16.59 -0.05
CA SER A 445 11.76 -17.60 -0.82
C SER A 445 12.82 -18.28 0.03
N TYR A 446 13.51 -17.54 0.90
CA TYR A 446 14.57 -18.08 1.75
C TYR A 446 14.07 -19.19 2.68
N SER A 447 12.86 -19.06 3.24
CA SER A 447 12.26 -20.10 4.10
C SER A 447 12.10 -21.44 3.37
N SER A 448 11.89 -21.39 2.04
CA SER A 448 11.75 -22.55 1.16
C SER A 448 13.10 -23.12 0.73
N ILE A 449 14.09 -22.24 0.52
CA ILE A 449 15.42 -22.61 0.04
C ILE A 449 16.30 -23.15 1.17
N PHE A 450 16.22 -22.57 2.36
CA PHE A 450 17.16 -22.82 3.46
C PHE A 450 17.31 -24.30 3.80
N GLU A 451 16.22 -25.07 3.86
CA GLU A 451 16.30 -26.50 4.20
C GLU A 451 16.65 -27.38 2.99
N LYS A 452 16.21 -27.01 1.78
CA LYS A 452 16.28 -27.87 0.59
C LYS A 452 17.52 -27.61 -0.29
N ASN A 453 18.12 -26.43 -0.21
CA ASN A 453 19.31 -26.05 -0.97
C ASN A 453 20.22 -25.11 -0.15
N LYS A 454 21.05 -25.72 0.71
CA LYS A 454 21.98 -25.01 1.60
C LYS A 454 22.98 -24.13 0.84
N GLN A 455 23.36 -24.49 -0.40
CA GLN A 455 24.29 -23.71 -1.21
C GLN A 455 23.67 -22.39 -1.68
N VAL A 456 22.44 -22.44 -2.20
CA VAL A 456 21.71 -21.24 -2.63
C VAL A 456 21.33 -20.37 -1.43
N ALA A 457 20.92 -20.99 -0.31
CA ALA A 457 20.66 -20.25 0.93
C ALA A 457 21.90 -19.52 1.45
N LYS A 458 23.07 -20.17 1.39
CA LYS A 458 24.34 -19.51 1.73
C LYS A 458 24.64 -18.33 0.80
N LEU A 459 24.46 -18.50 -0.51
CA LEU A 459 24.64 -17.42 -1.48
C LEU A 459 23.74 -16.23 -1.16
N MET A 460 22.45 -16.45 -0.88
CA MET A 460 21.52 -15.39 -0.52
C MET A 460 21.95 -14.62 0.73
N LEU A 461 22.43 -15.34 1.77
CA LEU A 461 22.95 -14.71 2.98
C LEU A 461 24.23 -13.90 2.73
N ASP A 462 25.15 -14.43 1.92
CA ASP A 462 26.38 -13.72 1.55
C ASP A 462 26.04 -12.43 0.76
N GLU A 463 25.07 -12.48 -0.15
CA GLU A 463 24.60 -11.32 -0.92
C GLU A 463 23.82 -10.30 -0.07
N ALA A 464 23.03 -10.74 0.92
CA ALA A 464 22.38 -9.84 1.89
C ALA A 464 23.42 -9.04 2.68
N ASN A 465 24.49 -9.70 3.15
CA ASN A 465 25.59 -9.06 3.85
C ASN A 465 26.37 -8.08 2.96
N TRP A 466 26.65 -8.48 1.72
CA TRP A 466 27.33 -7.62 0.76
C TRP A 466 26.53 -6.36 0.44
N ASN A 467 25.22 -6.50 0.21
CA ASN A 467 24.34 -5.38 -0.10
C ASN A 467 24.14 -4.45 1.11
N PHE A 468 24.03 -4.99 2.32
CA PHE A 468 24.03 -4.18 3.55
C PHE A 468 25.29 -3.30 3.62
N THR A 469 26.47 -3.88 3.38
CA THR A 469 27.75 -3.17 3.37
C THR A 469 27.83 -2.13 2.23
N ARG A 470 27.25 -2.44 1.06
CA ARG A 470 27.11 -1.47 -0.05
C ARG A 470 26.26 -0.27 0.37
N CYS A 471 25.08 -0.50 0.96
CA CYS A 471 24.18 0.56 1.39
C CYS A 471 24.80 1.42 2.50
N GLN A 472 25.56 0.83 3.43
CA GLN A 472 26.35 1.60 4.41
C GLN A 472 27.38 2.53 3.75
N ARG A 473 28.17 2.01 2.80
CA ARG A 473 29.18 2.81 2.07
C ARG A 473 28.55 3.94 1.26
N ASN A 474 27.35 3.72 0.73
CA ASN A 474 26.62 4.70 -0.07
C ASN A 474 25.72 5.64 0.78
N ASN A 475 25.73 5.48 2.11
CA ASN A 475 24.82 6.17 3.04
C ASN A 475 23.32 6.05 2.66
N ASP A 476 22.93 4.91 2.09
CA ASP A 476 21.55 4.59 1.74
C ASP A 476 20.86 4.03 2.98
N LYS A 477 20.02 4.85 3.63
CA LYS A 477 19.34 4.52 4.88
C LYS A 477 18.28 3.43 4.69
N ASN A 478 17.45 3.56 3.66
CA ASN A 478 16.44 2.55 3.34
C ASN A 478 17.11 1.20 3.06
N GLY A 479 18.16 1.19 2.25
CA GLY A 479 18.90 -0.04 1.96
C GLY A 479 19.57 -0.67 3.17
N GLN A 480 20.06 0.14 4.12
CA GLN A 480 20.55 -0.39 5.40
C GLN A 480 19.44 -1.11 6.17
N VAL A 481 18.23 -0.53 6.25
CA VAL A 481 17.08 -1.17 6.91
C VAL A 481 16.72 -2.47 6.19
N VAL A 482 16.45 -2.42 4.89
CA VAL A 482 16.03 -3.59 4.08
C VAL A 482 17.02 -4.75 4.24
N TYR A 483 18.31 -4.52 4.00
CA TYR A 483 19.29 -5.61 4.06
C TYR A 483 19.67 -6.03 5.48
N MET A 484 19.49 -5.15 6.48
CA MET A 484 19.59 -5.55 7.88
C MET A 484 18.47 -6.52 8.26
N LEU A 485 17.25 -6.30 7.77
CA LEU A 485 16.13 -7.20 8.00
C LEU A 485 16.36 -8.54 7.30
N GLU A 486 16.64 -8.53 6.00
CA GLU A 486 16.92 -9.76 5.23
C GLU A 486 18.00 -10.63 5.89
N LYS A 487 19.18 -10.04 6.16
CA LYS A 487 20.28 -10.80 6.78
C LYS A 487 19.88 -11.36 8.15
N THR A 488 19.17 -10.58 8.97
CA THR A 488 18.77 -11.00 10.32
C THR A 488 17.77 -12.15 10.26
N LEU A 489 16.81 -12.08 9.34
CA LEU A 489 15.83 -13.14 9.09
C LEU A 489 16.53 -14.41 8.60
N PHE A 490 17.47 -14.29 7.65
CA PHE A 490 18.22 -15.43 7.12
C PHE A 490 19.08 -16.11 8.17
N GLU A 491 19.77 -15.32 8.99
CA GLU A 491 20.55 -15.86 10.11
C GLU A 491 19.67 -16.58 11.13
N SER A 492 18.48 -16.05 11.41
CA SER A 492 17.57 -16.64 12.39
C SER A 492 16.93 -17.97 11.94
N ALA A 493 16.84 -18.20 10.62
CA ALA A 493 16.36 -19.47 10.08
C ALA A 493 17.26 -20.64 10.52
N ASP A 494 18.55 -20.37 10.77
CA ASP A 494 19.46 -21.28 11.44
C ASP A 494 19.26 -21.21 12.96
N THR A 495 18.39 -22.08 13.47
CA THR A 495 18.06 -22.17 14.90
C THR A 495 19.26 -22.39 15.82
N SER A 496 20.41 -22.89 15.31
CA SER A 496 21.62 -23.05 16.11
C SER A 496 22.25 -21.72 16.54
N LYS A 497 21.93 -20.62 15.84
CA LYS A 497 22.44 -19.29 16.15
C LYS A 497 21.75 -18.61 17.33
N ASN A 498 20.63 -19.16 17.82
CA ASN A 498 19.89 -18.63 18.98
C ASN A 498 19.57 -17.12 18.89
N ILE A 499 19.21 -16.64 17.71
CA ILE A 499 18.86 -15.23 17.49
C ILE A 499 17.43 -15.01 17.98
N ASP A 500 17.24 -14.13 18.98
CA ASP A 500 15.93 -13.59 19.35
C ASP A 500 15.53 -12.50 18.34
N LEU A 501 14.74 -12.90 17.35
CA LEU A 501 14.24 -11.99 16.32
C LEU A 501 13.33 -10.90 16.89
N ALA A 502 12.47 -11.25 17.85
CA ALA A 502 11.50 -10.32 18.41
C ALA A 502 12.25 -9.17 19.10
N GLN A 503 13.26 -9.51 19.90
CA GLN A 503 14.12 -8.51 20.53
C GLN A 503 14.95 -7.72 19.51
N LYS A 504 15.61 -8.40 18.57
CA LYS A 504 16.55 -7.77 17.62
C LYS A 504 15.85 -6.84 16.62
N LEU A 505 14.61 -7.16 16.24
CA LEU A 505 13.81 -6.36 15.30
C LEU A 505 12.81 -5.43 16.02
N GLY A 506 12.68 -5.58 17.34
CA GLY A 506 11.69 -4.86 18.15
C GLY A 506 10.24 -5.26 17.85
N ILE A 507 9.97 -6.42 17.27
CA ILE A 507 8.60 -6.86 16.93
C ILE A 507 7.96 -7.64 18.10
N PRO A 508 6.62 -7.78 18.15
CA PRO A 508 5.94 -8.59 19.16
C PRO A 508 6.48 -10.04 19.23
N PRO A 509 6.32 -10.75 20.36
CA PRO A 509 6.82 -12.11 20.51
C PRO A 509 6.29 -13.04 19.42
N ILE A 510 7.20 -13.73 18.71
CA ILE A 510 6.85 -14.63 17.59
C ILE A 510 7.01 -16.12 17.94
N TYR A 511 7.70 -16.41 19.04
CA TYR A 511 8.03 -17.76 19.50
C TYR A 511 6.98 -18.36 20.42
N SER A 512 6.14 -17.53 21.02
CA SER A 512 5.08 -17.99 21.90
C SER A 512 3.84 -17.11 21.83
N VAL A 513 2.69 -17.72 22.15
CA VAL A 513 1.43 -17.01 22.35
C VAL A 513 1.05 -17.14 23.82
N ASN A 514 0.88 -16.01 24.49
CA ASN A 514 0.47 -15.98 25.89
C ASN A 514 -0.96 -16.54 26.01
N TYR A 515 -1.19 -17.41 26.99
CA TYR A 515 -2.52 -17.99 27.24
C TYR A 515 -3.60 -16.92 27.41
N ASN A 516 -3.32 -15.86 28.18
CA ASN A 516 -4.29 -14.80 28.45
C ASN A 516 -4.62 -13.96 27.20
N ALA A 517 -3.73 -13.92 26.20
CA ALA A 517 -4.01 -13.24 24.94
C ALA A 517 -5.03 -14.01 24.06
N LEU A 518 -5.27 -15.29 24.35
CA LEU A 518 -6.25 -16.14 23.66
C LEU A 518 -7.63 -16.14 24.33
N VAL A 519 -7.71 -15.70 25.57
CA VAL A 519 -8.89 -15.80 26.43
C VAL A 519 -9.85 -14.64 26.14
N ASP A 520 -11.12 -14.97 25.93
CA ASP A 520 -12.21 -14.00 25.82
C ASP A 520 -12.62 -13.41 27.19
N ASP A 521 -13.51 -12.42 27.17
CA ASP A 521 -13.99 -11.74 28.38
C ASP A 521 -14.75 -12.67 29.35
N SER A 522 -15.13 -13.87 28.90
CA SER A 522 -15.78 -14.92 29.69
C SER A 522 -14.79 -15.96 30.23
N GLY A 523 -13.48 -15.78 30.06
CA GLY A 523 -12.46 -16.70 30.54
C GLY A 523 -12.30 -17.97 29.69
N ARG A 524 -12.76 -17.96 28.44
CA ARG A 524 -12.74 -19.11 27.53
C ARG A 524 -11.80 -18.84 26.35
N ILE A 525 -11.24 -19.89 25.77
CA ILE A 525 -10.60 -19.79 24.45
C ILE A 525 -11.56 -20.34 23.41
N VAL A 526 -11.82 -19.54 22.36
CA VAL A 526 -12.77 -19.89 21.31
C VAL A 526 -12.06 -20.11 19.98
N GLN A 527 -12.40 -21.22 19.33
CA GLN A 527 -11.88 -21.59 18.01
C GLN A 527 -13.01 -21.70 17.00
N GLN A 528 -12.75 -21.28 15.77
CA GLN A 528 -13.61 -21.50 14.61
C GLN A 528 -12.86 -22.34 13.57
N VAL A 529 -13.50 -23.42 13.11
CA VAL A 529 -12.92 -24.38 12.17
C VAL A 529 -13.78 -24.47 10.92
N PHE A 530 -13.17 -24.20 9.77
CA PHE A 530 -13.81 -24.22 8.47
C PHE A 530 -13.56 -25.57 7.78
N PHE A 531 -14.64 -26.27 7.47
CA PHE A 531 -14.66 -27.45 6.61
C PHE A 531 -15.49 -27.17 5.36
N TYR A 532 -15.25 -27.96 4.32
CA TYR A 532 -15.93 -27.83 3.03
C TYR A 532 -16.35 -29.23 2.56
N GLY A 533 -17.53 -29.34 1.97
CA GLY A 533 -18.02 -30.55 1.33
C GLY A 533 -17.53 -30.59 -0.10
N ASP A 534 -16.78 -31.63 -0.43
CA ASP A 534 -16.19 -31.82 -1.75
C ASP A 534 -16.81 -33.03 -2.46
N GLU A 535 -16.75 -33.04 -3.80
CA GLU A 535 -17.22 -34.17 -4.62
C GLU A 535 -16.38 -35.44 -4.37
N ASP A 536 -15.07 -35.27 -4.20
CA ASP A 536 -14.11 -36.33 -3.87
C ASP A 536 -14.21 -36.82 -2.40
N LYS A 537 -15.06 -36.14 -1.61
CA LYS A 537 -15.31 -36.36 -0.19
C LYS A 537 -14.13 -36.06 0.73
N ASP A 538 -13.10 -35.34 0.28
CA ASP A 538 -11.92 -35.06 1.11
C ASP A 538 -12.28 -34.28 2.38
N GLY A 539 -13.00 -33.16 2.26
CA GLY A 539 -13.39 -32.37 3.42
C GLY A 539 -14.34 -33.10 4.39
N GLN A 540 -15.22 -33.96 3.90
CA GLN A 540 -16.07 -34.85 4.72
C GLN A 540 -15.22 -35.88 5.49
N ASN A 541 -14.22 -36.48 4.84
CA ASN A 541 -13.28 -37.39 5.48
C ASN A 541 -12.40 -36.64 6.51
N SER A 542 -11.91 -35.45 6.16
CA SER A 542 -11.14 -34.56 7.03
C SER A 542 -11.92 -34.20 8.29
N TYR A 543 -13.20 -33.87 8.17
CA TYR A 543 -14.12 -33.63 9.28
C TYR A 543 -14.31 -34.86 10.15
N ALA A 544 -14.55 -36.03 9.55
CA ALA A 544 -14.72 -37.28 10.30
C ALA A 544 -13.49 -37.60 11.16
N ASN A 545 -12.29 -37.41 10.61
CA ASN A 545 -11.05 -37.60 11.35
C ASN A 545 -10.85 -36.55 12.45
N PHE A 546 -11.11 -35.28 12.16
CA PHE A 546 -11.09 -34.22 13.16
C PHE A 546 -12.02 -34.54 14.34
N MET A 547 -13.24 -35.04 14.07
CA MET A 547 -14.19 -35.41 15.11
C MET A 547 -13.72 -36.58 15.98
N SER A 548 -12.81 -37.43 15.49
CA SER A 548 -12.23 -38.54 16.28
C SER A 548 -11.33 -38.04 17.43
N LEU A 549 -10.85 -36.80 17.36
CA LEU A 549 -10.09 -36.16 18.45
C LEU A 549 -10.96 -35.85 19.67
N PHE A 550 -12.29 -35.82 19.51
CA PHE A 550 -13.22 -35.34 20.53
C PHE A 550 -14.30 -36.37 20.91
N ARG A 551 -14.83 -37.12 19.95
CA ARG A 551 -15.89 -38.11 20.20
C ARG A 551 -15.38 -39.23 21.10
N GLY A 552 -16.14 -39.53 22.16
CA GLY A 552 -15.79 -40.57 23.13
C GLY A 552 -14.66 -40.20 24.09
N ARG A 553 -14.15 -38.96 24.05
CA ARG A 553 -13.11 -38.47 24.97
C ARG A 553 -13.74 -37.81 26.20
N PRO A 554 -13.39 -38.23 27.43
CA PRO A 554 -14.04 -37.74 28.65
C PRO A 554 -13.77 -36.26 28.97
N GLU A 555 -12.77 -35.65 28.33
CA GLU A 555 -12.42 -34.24 28.45
C GLU A 555 -13.20 -33.31 27.50
N TRP A 556 -14.08 -33.86 26.65
CA TRP A 556 -14.87 -33.09 25.68
C TRP A 556 -16.36 -33.46 25.72
N SER A 557 -17.21 -32.45 25.55
CA SER A 557 -18.63 -32.61 25.26
C SER A 557 -18.91 -32.12 23.84
N VAL A 558 -19.69 -32.87 23.06
CA VAL A 558 -20.01 -32.58 21.66
C VAL A 558 -21.52 -32.40 21.53
N ALA A 559 -21.94 -31.27 20.96
CA ALA A 559 -23.34 -30.99 20.60
C ALA A 559 -23.40 -30.55 19.14
N GLU A 560 -24.40 -30.99 18.38
CA GLU A 560 -24.48 -30.70 16.95
C GLU A 560 -25.88 -30.28 16.51
N ASN A 561 -25.93 -29.50 15.43
CA ASN A 561 -27.15 -29.17 14.70
C ASN A 561 -26.93 -29.48 13.20
N PRO A 562 -27.86 -29.13 12.30
CA PRO A 562 -27.68 -29.39 10.86
C PRO A 562 -26.47 -28.69 10.21
N ASN A 563 -26.03 -27.54 10.75
CA ASN A 563 -25.06 -26.66 10.11
C ASN A 563 -23.64 -26.77 10.74
N TRP A 564 -23.55 -26.94 12.06
CA TRP A 564 -22.26 -26.99 12.76
C TRP A 564 -22.28 -27.91 13.98
N VAL A 565 -21.08 -28.18 14.50
CA VAL A 565 -20.82 -28.85 15.76
C VAL A 565 -20.18 -27.87 16.75
N THR A 566 -20.61 -27.95 18.00
CA THR A 566 -20.04 -27.23 19.14
C THR A 566 -19.36 -28.24 20.06
N ILE A 567 -18.07 -28.06 20.27
CA ILE A 567 -17.24 -28.93 21.11
C ILE A 567 -16.74 -28.09 22.29
N LYS A 568 -16.99 -28.55 23.52
CA LYS A 568 -16.59 -27.83 24.74
C LYS A 568 -15.76 -28.72 25.64
N SER A 569 -14.69 -28.18 26.20
CA SER A 569 -13.90 -28.88 27.21
C SER A 569 -14.74 -29.11 28.48
N THR A 570 -14.73 -30.32 29.01
CA THR A 570 -15.35 -30.67 30.31
C THR A 570 -14.34 -30.77 31.44
N LYS A 571 -13.03 -30.82 31.11
CA LYS A 571 -11.92 -30.89 32.05
C LYS A 571 -10.86 -29.85 31.74
N GLY A 572 -10.33 -29.18 32.75
CA GLY A 572 -9.30 -28.15 32.59
C GLY A 572 -9.89 -26.76 32.35
N LYS A 573 -9.14 -25.88 31.69
CA LYS A 573 -9.61 -24.54 31.33
C LYS A 573 -10.66 -24.59 30.21
N PRO A 574 -11.61 -23.63 30.18
CA PRO A 574 -12.67 -23.61 29.17
C PRO A 574 -12.13 -23.38 27.74
N VAL A 575 -12.39 -24.33 26.85
CA VAL A 575 -12.09 -24.26 25.41
C VAL A 575 -13.34 -24.62 24.63
N TRP A 576 -13.78 -23.73 23.75
CA TRP A 576 -14.95 -23.91 22.89
C TRP A 576 -14.50 -23.93 21.42
N ILE A 577 -14.94 -24.94 20.68
CA ILE A 577 -14.62 -25.10 19.26
C ILE A 577 -15.93 -25.17 18.50
N PHE A 578 -16.08 -24.29 17.52
CA PHE A 578 -17.18 -24.29 16.58
C PHE A 578 -16.65 -24.72 15.22
N ALA A 579 -17.19 -25.81 14.68
CA ALA A 579 -16.79 -26.31 13.37
C ALA A 579 -18.03 -26.49 12.49
N ASN A 580 -18.07 -25.86 11.31
CA ASN A 580 -19.16 -26.12 10.37
C ASN A 580 -19.08 -27.57 9.87
N LYS A 581 -20.24 -28.12 9.47
CA LYS A 581 -20.28 -29.41 8.80
C LYS A 581 -19.90 -29.23 7.32
N PRO A 582 -19.13 -30.15 6.72
CA PRO A 582 -18.83 -30.15 5.29
C PRO A 582 -20.05 -30.64 4.50
N LEU A 583 -20.86 -29.70 4.02
CA LEU A 583 -22.08 -29.97 3.27
C LEU A 583 -21.80 -29.83 1.77
N TYR A 584 -22.13 -30.85 0.98
CA TYR A 584 -21.98 -30.82 -0.47
C TYR A 584 -23.36 -30.82 -1.16
N GLY A 585 -23.57 -29.94 -2.14
CA GLY A 585 -24.81 -29.87 -2.90
C GLY A 585 -25.02 -28.55 -3.65
N GLU A 586 -26.17 -28.41 -4.30
CA GLU A 586 -26.54 -27.20 -5.02
C GLU A 586 -26.69 -25.98 -4.09
N ASN A 587 -26.38 -24.79 -4.61
CA ASN A 587 -26.50 -23.51 -3.90
C ASN A 587 -25.62 -23.37 -2.66
N ASP A 588 -24.41 -23.96 -2.71
CA ASP A 588 -23.32 -23.82 -1.72
C ASP A 588 -23.80 -23.92 -0.26
N PRO A 589 -24.18 -25.13 0.19
CA PRO A 589 -24.67 -25.32 1.54
C PRO A 589 -23.59 -25.09 2.62
N ASP A 590 -22.30 -25.19 2.28
CA ASP A 590 -21.20 -24.81 3.18
C ASP A 590 -21.22 -23.32 3.49
N ALA A 591 -21.27 -22.46 2.46
CA ALA A 591 -21.31 -21.02 2.65
C ALA A 591 -22.50 -20.61 3.52
N LYS A 592 -23.66 -21.26 3.36
CA LYS A 592 -24.84 -21.03 4.21
C LYS A 592 -24.61 -21.49 5.65
N ALA A 593 -23.99 -22.64 5.85
CA ALA A 593 -23.70 -23.16 7.19
C ALA A 593 -22.67 -22.31 7.93
N GLN A 594 -21.65 -21.82 7.21
CA GLN A 594 -20.62 -20.91 7.69
C GLN A 594 -21.23 -19.55 8.07
N ALA A 595 -21.99 -18.92 7.18
CA ALA A 595 -22.68 -17.64 7.47
C ALA A 595 -23.66 -17.75 8.65
N ALA A 596 -24.37 -18.89 8.78
CA ALA A 596 -25.25 -19.12 9.93
C ALA A 596 -24.48 -19.28 11.25
N LEU A 597 -23.28 -19.86 11.20
CA LEU A 597 -22.39 -19.95 12.36
C LEU A 597 -21.85 -18.57 12.73
N ASP A 598 -21.39 -17.77 11.77
CA ASP A 598 -20.92 -16.40 12.02
C ASP A 598 -22.01 -15.56 12.67
N GLN A 599 -23.23 -15.57 12.11
CA GLN A 599 -24.37 -14.87 12.68
C GLN A 599 -24.68 -15.33 14.12
N TYR A 600 -24.52 -16.63 14.40
CA TYR A 600 -24.71 -17.15 15.75
C TYR A 600 -23.64 -16.61 16.71
N LEU A 601 -22.36 -16.62 16.31
CA LEU A 601 -21.24 -16.11 17.11
C LEU A 601 -21.42 -14.62 17.40
N ASP A 602 -21.73 -13.83 16.38
CA ASP A 602 -22.00 -12.39 16.49
C ASP A 602 -23.18 -12.11 17.42
N SER A 603 -24.30 -12.85 17.28
CA SER A 603 -25.47 -12.68 18.16
C SER A 603 -25.20 -13.01 19.63
N LYS A 604 -24.10 -13.69 19.91
CA LYS A 604 -23.65 -14.09 21.25
C LYS A 604 -22.43 -13.32 21.72
N ASP A 605 -21.96 -12.34 20.95
CA ASP A 605 -20.75 -11.57 21.24
C ASP A 605 -19.54 -12.49 21.47
N ILE A 606 -19.41 -13.52 20.63
CA ILE A 606 -18.33 -14.50 20.68
C ILE A 606 -17.35 -14.21 19.56
N HIS A 607 -16.14 -13.81 19.92
CA HIS A 607 -15.04 -13.55 18.98
C HIS A 607 -13.97 -14.63 19.08
N PRO A 608 -13.87 -15.55 18.10
CA PRO A 608 -12.82 -16.55 18.10
C PRO A 608 -11.43 -15.91 18.08
N THR A 609 -10.47 -16.51 18.79
CA THR A 609 -9.06 -16.08 18.78
C THR A 609 -8.18 -17.08 18.02
N ILE A 610 -8.73 -18.23 17.64
CA ILE A 610 -8.07 -19.27 16.84
C ILE A 610 -8.94 -19.63 15.63
N PHE A 611 -8.41 -19.48 14.43
CA PHE A 611 -9.09 -19.82 13.17
C PHE A 611 -8.35 -20.95 12.46
N ILE A 612 -9.08 -21.97 12.00
CA ILE A 612 -8.50 -23.18 11.43
C ILE A 612 -9.20 -23.50 10.11
N HIS A 613 -8.46 -23.46 9.01
CA HIS A 613 -8.92 -23.87 7.69
C HIS A 613 -8.60 -25.35 7.44
N ARG A 614 -9.62 -26.15 7.09
CA ARG A 614 -9.55 -27.59 6.77
C ARG A 614 -10.28 -27.90 5.47
N GLY A 615 -9.79 -27.38 4.35
CA GLY A 615 -10.25 -27.74 3.02
C GLY A 615 -9.10 -27.77 2.00
N HIS A 616 -9.44 -27.93 0.73
CA HIS A 616 -8.49 -27.75 -0.36
C HIS A 616 -8.00 -26.29 -0.46
N SER A 617 -6.88 -26.08 -1.16
CA SER A 617 -6.29 -24.75 -1.40
C SER A 617 -7.28 -23.73 -1.97
N TYR A 618 -8.29 -24.20 -2.70
CA TYR A 618 -9.28 -23.36 -3.36
C TYR A 618 -10.39 -22.84 -2.48
N HIS A 619 -10.55 -23.44 -1.30
CA HIS A 619 -11.49 -22.98 -0.30
C HIS A 619 -10.90 -21.92 0.63
N VAL A 620 -9.57 -21.72 0.60
CA VAL A 620 -8.85 -20.85 1.54
C VAL A 620 -9.39 -19.42 1.51
N LYS A 621 -9.62 -18.84 0.32
CA LYS A 621 -10.15 -17.48 0.17
C LYS A 621 -11.46 -17.26 0.95
N TYR A 622 -12.36 -18.24 0.94
CA TYR A 622 -13.63 -18.14 1.66
C TYR A 622 -13.44 -18.16 3.18
N SER A 623 -12.44 -18.90 3.68
CA SER A 623 -12.07 -18.84 5.10
C SER A 623 -11.42 -17.50 5.45
N LEU A 624 -10.57 -16.95 4.59
CA LEU A 624 -9.88 -15.67 4.83
C LEU A 624 -10.88 -14.52 4.97
N GLU A 625 -11.93 -14.49 4.15
CA GLU A 625 -13.03 -13.52 4.22
C GLU A 625 -13.76 -13.52 5.57
N GLN A 626 -13.68 -14.61 6.34
CA GLN A 626 -14.36 -14.80 7.63
C GLN A 626 -13.42 -14.63 8.85
N ILE A 627 -12.11 -14.44 8.65
CA ILE A 627 -11.18 -14.21 9.76
C ILE A 627 -11.45 -12.83 10.38
N GLN A 628 -11.47 -12.77 11.72
CA GLN A 628 -11.71 -11.54 12.47
C GLN A 628 -10.40 -10.93 13.02
N PRO A 629 -10.34 -9.61 13.28
CA PRO A 629 -9.18 -8.96 13.92
C PRO A 629 -8.80 -9.53 15.30
N SER A 630 -9.72 -10.25 15.96
CA SER A 630 -9.44 -10.99 17.21
C SER A 630 -8.48 -12.17 17.02
N ALA A 631 -8.22 -12.59 15.78
CA ALA A 631 -7.37 -13.74 15.48
C ALA A 631 -5.96 -13.57 16.07
N LYS A 632 -5.54 -14.54 16.88
CA LYS A 632 -4.17 -14.64 17.42
C LYS A 632 -3.42 -15.85 16.86
N ILE A 633 -4.13 -16.91 16.51
CA ILE A 633 -3.57 -18.10 15.84
C ILE A 633 -4.42 -18.42 14.61
N VAL A 634 -3.77 -18.57 13.45
CA VAL A 634 -4.42 -18.97 12.20
C VAL A 634 -3.71 -20.20 11.64
N ILE A 635 -4.46 -21.25 11.33
CA ILE A 635 -3.93 -22.50 10.77
C ILE A 635 -4.50 -22.71 9.38
N LEU A 636 -3.66 -22.53 8.36
CA LEU A 636 -3.98 -22.78 6.96
C LEU A 636 -3.52 -24.19 6.59
N GLY A 637 -4.35 -25.17 6.96
CA GLY A 637 -4.05 -26.61 6.84
C GLY A 637 -4.19 -27.19 5.43
N SER A 638 -4.26 -26.35 4.40
CA SER A 638 -4.45 -26.71 2.99
C SER A 638 -3.15 -26.55 2.19
N CYS A 639 -3.12 -27.13 1.00
CA CYS A 639 -2.01 -27.02 0.05
C CYS A 639 -1.69 -25.55 -0.27
N GLY A 640 -0.43 -25.13 -0.22
CA GLY A 640 -0.03 -23.76 -0.60
C GLY A 640 -0.55 -22.66 0.33
N GLY A 641 -1.04 -22.98 1.53
CA GLY A 641 -1.53 -21.98 2.50
C GLY A 641 -0.52 -20.87 2.81
N TYR A 642 0.78 -21.14 2.63
CA TYR A 642 1.88 -20.18 2.78
C TYR A 642 1.74 -18.91 1.91
N ASN A 643 1.08 -18.99 0.75
CA ASN A 643 0.96 -17.83 -0.14
C ASN A 643 -0.02 -16.77 0.39
N ASN A 644 -0.81 -17.08 1.44
CA ASN A 644 -1.86 -16.20 1.97
C ASN A 644 -1.46 -15.49 3.27
N LEU A 645 -0.17 -15.51 3.64
CA LEU A 645 0.31 -14.89 4.88
C LEU A 645 -0.01 -13.38 4.92
N HIS A 646 0.14 -12.69 3.79
CA HIS A 646 -0.10 -11.25 3.72
C HIS A 646 -1.55 -10.88 4.03
N GLU A 647 -2.51 -11.65 3.50
CA GLU A 647 -3.94 -11.42 3.70
C GLU A 647 -4.36 -11.66 5.16
N VAL A 648 -3.81 -12.66 5.82
CA VAL A 648 -4.07 -12.85 7.26
C VAL A 648 -3.52 -11.68 8.09
N LEU A 649 -2.33 -11.19 7.74
CA LEU A 649 -1.69 -10.10 8.49
C LEU A 649 -2.31 -8.72 8.22
N SER A 650 -3.01 -8.54 7.10
CA SER A 650 -3.79 -7.33 6.87
C SER A 650 -5.05 -7.28 7.73
N ILE A 651 -5.57 -8.45 8.14
CA ILE A 651 -6.73 -8.59 9.04
C ILE A 651 -6.29 -8.52 10.52
N SER A 652 -5.27 -9.29 10.90
CA SER A 652 -4.71 -9.31 12.25
C SER A 652 -3.18 -9.28 12.20
N GLU A 653 -2.63 -8.11 12.50
CA GLU A 653 -1.18 -7.88 12.43
C GLU A 653 -0.40 -8.77 13.41
N ASP A 654 -0.99 -9.16 14.54
CA ASP A 654 -0.33 -9.99 15.56
C ASP A 654 -0.60 -11.49 15.41
N ALA A 655 -1.26 -11.91 14.33
CA ALA A 655 -1.58 -13.32 14.13
C ALA A 655 -0.31 -14.19 13.99
N HIS A 656 -0.31 -15.33 14.68
CA HIS A 656 0.66 -16.40 14.50
C HIS A 656 0.10 -17.41 13.50
N ILE A 657 0.78 -17.58 12.36
CA ILE A 657 0.24 -18.35 11.24
C ILE A 657 1.01 -19.66 11.09
N ILE A 658 0.30 -20.79 11.05
CA ILE A 658 0.81 -22.09 10.61
C ILE A 658 0.28 -22.34 9.21
N SER A 659 1.16 -22.72 8.28
CA SER A 659 0.76 -23.00 6.90
C SER A 659 1.56 -24.14 6.29
N SER A 660 1.01 -24.81 5.27
CA SER A 660 1.76 -25.78 4.48
C SER A 660 2.24 -25.16 3.16
N LYS A 661 3.43 -25.58 2.69
CA LYS A 661 3.96 -25.17 1.38
C LYS A 661 3.30 -25.92 0.22
N GLN A 662 3.22 -27.25 0.31
CA GLN A 662 2.76 -28.10 -0.80
C GLN A 662 1.49 -28.85 -0.48
N VAL A 663 1.52 -29.75 0.51
CA VAL A 663 0.39 -30.62 0.82
C VAL A 663 0.03 -30.48 2.28
N GLY A 664 -1.17 -29.92 2.50
CA GLY A 664 -1.85 -30.01 3.78
C GLY A 664 -2.39 -31.43 3.95
N THR A 665 -2.12 -32.08 5.08
CA THR A 665 -2.58 -33.45 5.32
C THR A 665 -3.09 -33.64 6.73
N ARG A 666 -4.15 -34.45 6.87
CA ARG A 666 -4.71 -34.84 8.15
C ARG A 666 -3.67 -35.46 9.10
N THR A 667 -2.71 -36.22 8.56
CA THR A 667 -1.68 -36.91 9.36
C THR A 667 -0.75 -35.94 10.08
N VAL A 668 -0.64 -34.70 9.62
CA VAL A 668 0.17 -33.64 10.22
C VAL A 668 -0.72 -32.63 10.96
N ASN A 669 -1.84 -32.23 10.35
CA ASN A 669 -2.78 -31.27 10.94
C ASN A 669 -3.32 -31.75 12.29
N GLU A 670 -3.71 -33.02 12.41
CA GLU A 670 -4.34 -33.54 13.63
C GLU A 670 -3.41 -33.52 14.84
N PRO A 671 -2.16 -34.02 14.78
CA PRO A 671 -1.21 -33.89 15.89
C PRO A 671 -0.91 -32.45 16.30
N ILE A 672 -0.86 -31.51 15.35
CA ILE A 672 -0.70 -30.07 15.65
C ILE A 672 -1.89 -29.57 16.47
N LEU A 673 -3.11 -29.85 16.01
CA LEU A 673 -4.34 -29.44 16.68
C LEU A 673 -4.47 -30.09 18.07
N GLU A 674 -4.09 -31.36 18.20
CA GLU A 674 -4.12 -32.06 19.49
C GLU A 674 -3.17 -31.41 20.51
N GLU A 675 -1.95 -31.06 20.12
CA GLU A 675 -0.99 -30.39 21.02
C GLU A 675 -1.42 -28.97 21.39
N ILE A 676 -1.98 -28.20 20.44
CA ILE A 676 -2.56 -26.87 20.74
C ILE A 676 -3.69 -27.01 21.74
N ASN A 677 -4.67 -27.89 21.47
CA ASN A 677 -5.83 -28.12 22.34
C ASN A 677 -5.41 -28.58 23.74
N LYS A 678 -4.42 -29.46 23.83
CA LYS A 678 -3.87 -29.93 25.11
C LYS A 678 -3.18 -28.80 25.88
N ALA A 679 -2.41 -27.95 25.23
CA ALA A 679 -1.73 -26.82 25.88
C ALA A 679 -2.73 -25.82 26.45
N ILE A 680 -3.69 -25.35 25.63
CA ILE A 680 -4.69 -24.36 26.06
C ILE A 680 -5.64 -24.92 27.13
N ARG A 681 -6.06 -26.18 27.04
CA ARG A 681 -6.91 -26.80 28.07
C ARG A 681 -6.20 -26.91 29.42
N ASN A 682 -4.87 -27.01 29.41
CA ASN A 682 -4.05 -27.00 30.62
C ASN A 682 -3.66 -25.60 31.10
N GLY A 683 -4.15 -24.53 30.45
CA GLY A 683 -3.83 -23.15 30.82
C GLY A 683 -2.38 -22.74 30.52
N LYS A 684 -1.72 -23.41 29.57
CA LYS A 684 -0.33 -23.13 29.19
C LYS A 684 -0.26 -22.20 28.00
N ASN A 685 0.81 -21.40 27.95
CA ASN A 685 1.20 -20.70 26.73
C ASN A 685 1.46 -21.70 25.60
N ILE A 686 1.31 -21.24 24.37
CA ILE A 686 1.76 -21.98 23.19
C ILE A 686 3.22 -21.62 22.95
N GLU A 687 4.13 -22.58 23.12
CA GLU A 687 5.57 -22.41 22.89
C GLU A 687 5.96 -23.10 21.58
N TRP A 688 6.04 -22.33 20.48
CA TRP A 688 6.11 -22.89 19.13
C TRP A 688 7.35 -23.75 18.91
N MET A 689 8.52 -23.32 19.38
CA MET A 689 9.77 -24.08 19.18
C MET A 689 9.73 -25.45 19.88
N ASN A 690 9.26 -25.48 21.12
CA ASN A 690 9.14 -26.72 21.89
C ASN A 690 8.10 -27.65 21.26
N MET A 691 6.93 -27.10 20.91
CA MET A 691 5.86 -27.84 20.25
C MET A 691 6.35 -28.45 18.92
N TRP A 692 7.04 -27.68 18.07
CA TRP A 692 7.54 -28.16 16.79
C TRP A 692 8.62 -29.25 16.95
N SER A 693 9.51 -29.09 17.93
CA SER A 693 10.53 -30.09 18.26
C SER A 693 9.89 -31.42 18.67
N ASP A 694 8.87 -31.37 19.52
CA ASP A 694 8.18 -32.57 20.00
C ASP A 694 7.32 -33.21 18.92
N LEU A 695 6.65 -32.43 18.08
CA LEU A 695 5.92 -32.93 16.92
C LEU A 695 6.86 -33.62 15.92
N SER A 696 8.02 -33.02 15.62
CA SER A 696 9.02 -33.60 14.71
C SER A 696 9.45 -35.01 15.11
N LYS A 697 9.58 -35.27 16.42
CA LYS A 697 9.95 -36.60 16.96
C LYS A 697 8.83 -37.63 16.80
N ARG A 698 7.57 -37.22 16.62
CA ARG A 698 6.41 -38.11 16.47
C ARG A 698 6.20 -38.57 15.04
N PHE A 699 6.73 -37.85 14.05
CA PHE A 699 6.54 -38.17 12.65
C PHE A 699 7.64 -39.08 12.10
N SER A 700 7.26 -40.07 11.28
CA SER A 700 8.17 -40.97 10.57
C SER A 700 7.69 -41.20 9.13
N GLY A 701 8.60 -41.59 8.23
CA GLY A 701 8.26 -41.90 6.84
C GLY A 701 7.67 -40.70 6.10
N GLU A 702 6.60 -40.94 5.32
CA GLU A 702 5.95 -39.89 4.52
C GLU A 702 5.41 -38.75 5.38
N ALA A 703 4.83 -39.04 6.56
CA ALA A 703 4.31 -38.00 7.46
C ALA A 703 5.39 -37.01 7.91
N LYS A 704 6.64 -37.48 8.08
CA LYS A 704 7.78 -36.60 8.41
C LYS A 704 8.11 -35.68 7.24
N SER A 705 8.18 -36.23 6.03
CA SER A 705 8.40 -35.44 4.81
C SER A 705 7.30 -34.39 4.61
N ARG A 706 6.04 -34.70 4.91
CA ARG A 706 4.93 -33.74 4.85
C ARG A 706 5.04 -32.67 5.94
N PHE A 707 5.41 -33.04 7.16
CA PHE A 707 5.60 -32.09 8.25
C PHE A 707 6.73 -31.09 7.98
N GLU A 708 7.79 -31.50 7.29
CA GLU A 708 8.88 -30.61 6.88
C GLU A 708 8.43 -29.51 5.89
N ASP A 709 7.31 -29.70 5.19
CA ASP A 709 6.69 -28.68 4.35
C ASP A 709 5.77 -27.72 5.14
N TYR A 710 5.49 -27.97 6.42
CA TYR A 710 4.75 -27.05 7.28
C TYR A 710 5.67 -26.00 7.89
N ILE A 711 5.22 -24.74 7.85
CA ILE A 711 5.96 -23.58 8.34
C ILE A 711 5.31 -23.08 9.63
N PRO A 712 6.03 -23.14 10.76
CA PRO A 712 5.56 -22.56 12.01
C PRO A 712 5.70 -21.02 12.00
N PRO A 713 5.01 -20.31 12.92
CA PRO A 713 4.95 -18.85 12.92
C PRO A 713 6.33 -18.16 12.89
N TYR A 714 7.29 -18.68 13.66
CA TYR A 714 8.65 -18.12 13.76
C TYR A 714 9.54 -18.38 12.53
N LYS A 715 9.07 -19.14 11.53
CA LYS A 715 9.76 -19.39 10.25
C LYS A 715 9.09 -18.68 9.06
N ASN A 716 8.03 -17.90 9.27
CA ASN A 716 7.36 -17.12 8.21
C ASN A 716 8.14 -15.81 7.94
N LEU A 717 9.24 -15.89 7.19
CA LEU A 717 10.18 -14.77 7.09
C LEU A 717 9.60 -13.51 6.41
N GLY A 718 8.75 -13.62 5.39
CA GLY A 718 8.12 -12.45 4.76
C GLY A 718 7.13 -11.74 5.68
N ALA A 719 6.34 -12.49 6.45
CA ALA A 719 5.48 -11.95 7.51
C ALA A 719 6.29 -11.13 8.53
N LEU A 720 7.43 -11.67 8.96
CA LEU A 720 8.32 -11.01 9.91
C LEU A 720 9.01 -9.78 9.30
N PHE A 721 9.35 -9.83 8.01
CA PHE A 721 9.89 -8.69 7.28
C PHE A 721 8.90 -7.53 7.26
N ILE A 722 7.62 -7.79 6.92
CA ILE A 722 6.58 -6.75 6.86
C ILE A 722 6.46 -6.03 8.20
N LYS A 723 6.29 -6.80 9.29
CA LYS A 723 6.16 -6.24 10.65
C LYS A 723 7.37 -5.42 11.05
N ALA A 724 8.57 -5.94 10.80
CA ALA A 724 9.81 -5.29 11.20
C ALA A 724 10.07 -4.00 10.41
N TYR A 725 9.84 -4.00 9.10
CA TYR A 725 10.09 -2.84 8.26
C TYR A 725 9.10 -1.70 8.54
N LYS A 726 7.79 -1.99 8.68
CA LYS A 726 6.79 -0.97 9.05
C LYS A 726 7.19 -0.27 10.34
N LYS A 727 7.57 -1.04 11.35
CA LYS A 727 8.04 -0.50 12.63
C LYS A 727 9.29 0.38 12.50
N GLN A 728 10.25 -0.01 11.66
CA GLN A 728 11.47 0.79 11.45
C GLN A 728 11.18 2.10 10.73
N VAL A 729 10.25 2.11 9.76
CA VAL A 729 9.86 3.33 9.03
C VAL A 729 9.03 4.28 9.90
N GLU A 730 8.10 3.77 10.71
CA GLU A 730 7.31 4.60 11.65
C GLU A 730 8.17 5.33 12.70
N VAL A 731 9.31 4.74 13.08
CA VAL A 731 10.26 5.37 14.01
C VAL A 731 11.10 6.47 13.34
N GLU A 732 11.26 6.45 12.01
CA GLU A 732 11.96 7.52 11.27
C GLU A 732 11.05 8.72 10.92
N GLU A 733 9.74 8.52 10.87
CA GLU A 733 8.75 9.58 10.56
C GLU A 733 8.27 10.37 11.78
N ASN A 734 8.50 9.86 13.00
CA ASN A 734 8.22 10.53 14.29
C ASN A 734 9.49 11.11 14.90
#